data_AF-A0A8I3PTP0-F1
#
_entry.id   AF-A0A8I3PTP0-F1
#
_cell.length_a   1.000
_cell.length_b   1.000
_cell.length_c   1.000
_cell.angle_alpha   90.00
_cell.angle_beta   90.00
_cell.angle_gamma   90.00
#
_symmetry.space_group_name_H-M   'P 1'
#
loop_
_entity.id
_entity.type
_entity.pdbx_description
1 polymer ?
#
loop_
_entity_poly.entity_id
_entity_poly.type
_entity_poly.pdbx_seq_one_letter_code
_entity_poly.pdbx_strand_id
1 'polypeptide(L)'
;MWFFARDPVRDFPFELSPDPPEGGPPGPWVLHRGRKKATGSPVSIFVYDVKPGADEQTQVAKAAFKRLKTLRHPNILAYIDGLETDKCLHVVTEAVTPLGMYLKERAEAGGLKELELSWGLHQIVKALSFLVNDCSLIHNNICMAAVFVDRAGEWKLGGLDYMYSAQGNGGGPPRKGVPELEQYDPPELADGSGRAVREKWSADMWRLGCLIWEVFNGPLPRAAALRNPGKIPKSLVPHYCELVGANPKVRPNPARFLQNCRAPGGFMNNRFVETNLFLEEIQIKEPAEKQKFFQELSKSLDSFPEDFCRHRVLPQLLTAFEFGNAGAVVLTPLFKVGKFLNAEEYQQKIIPVVVKMFSSTDRAMRIRLLQQMEQFIQYLDEPTVNTQIFPHVVHGFLDTNPAIREQTVKSMLLLAPKLNEANLNVELMKHFARLQAKDEQGPIRCNTTVCLGKIGSYLNASTRHRVLTSAFSRATKDPFAPSRVAGVLGFAATHNLYSMNDCAHKILPVLCGLTVDPEKSVRDQAFKAIRSFLSKLESVSEDPTQLAEVEKDVHAASSPGMGGAAASWAGWAVTGVSSLTSKLIRAHPTAAPAEPNIPQRPTPEGLPALAPTLVPATSTTSGHWETQEESTDTAEDSSAADRWDDEDWGSLEQEAESVLAQQEDWSTGGQASRGGQLRPDSWGDDNWEGLETESRQGKAELARKKREERRREMEAKRAEKKAAKGPMKLGTRKLD
;
A
#
# COMPACT_ATOMS: atom_id res chain seq x y z
N MET A 1 14.16 -63.82 2.77
CA MET A 1 13.88 -63.02 1.56
C MET A 1 12.93 -61.89 1.94
N TRP A 2 13.38 -60.65 1.81
CA TRP A 2 12.58 -59.44 2.09
C TRP A 2 11.71 -59.12 0.87
N PHE A 3 10.39 -59.33 0.96
CA PHE A 3 9.40 -59.02 -0.10
C PHE A 3 8.46 -57.88 0.31
N PHE A 4 9.02 -56.76 0.78
CA PHE A 4 8.27 -55.50 0.91
C PHE A 4 9.13 -54.35 0.39
N ALA A 5 9.55 -54.41 -0.87
CA ALA A 5 9.95 -53.20 -1.58
C ALA A 5 8.69 -52.36 -1.76
N ARG A 6 8.54 -51.30 -0.96
CA ARG A 6 7.46 -50.33 -1.13
C ARG A 6 7.58 -49.73 -2.52
N ASP A 7 6.46 -49.59 -3.22
CA ASP A 7 6.41 -48.90 -4.50
C ASP A 7 6.83 -47.44 -4.28
N PRO A 8 8.00 -47.01 -4.79
CA PRO A 8 8.51 -45.67 -4.55
C PRO A 8 7.64 -44.59 -5.21
N VAL A 9 6.76 -44.95 -6.16
CA VAL A 9 5.75 -44.05 -6.72
C VAL A 9 4.64 -43.77 -5.72
N ARG A 10 4.25 -44.76 -4.90
CA ARG A 10 3.18 -44.61 -3.90
C ARG A 10 3.57 -43.68 -2.76
N ASP A 11 4.84 -43.74 -2.35
CA ASP A 11 5.40 -42.90 -1.28
C ASP A 11 5.90 -41.53 -1.80
N PHE A 12 5.73 -41.23 -3.10
CA PHE A 12 6.14 -39.95 -3.70
C PHE A 12 5.33 -38.79 -3.08
N PRO A 13 5.97 -37.71 -2.60
CA PRO A 13 5.31 -36.67 -1.80
C PRO A 13 4.48 -35.67 -2.62
N PHE A 14 4.24 -35.96 -3.90
CA PHE A 14 3.50 -35.12 -4.83
C PHE A 14 2.36 -35.88 -5.48
N GLU A 15 1.28 -35.16 -5.76
CA GLU A 15 0.12 -35.65 -6.50
C GLU A 15 0.12 -35.07 -7.90
N LEU A 16 -0.04 -35.93 -8.90
CA LEU A 16 -0.17 -35.54 -10.30
C LEU A 16 -1.65 -35.29 -10.62
N SER A 17 -1.91 -34.24 -11.38
CA SER A 17 -3.21 -34.07 -12.04
C SER A 17 -3.39 -35.18 -13.09
N PRO A 18 -4.56 -35.82 -13.15
CA PRO A 18 -4.80 -36.96 -14.03
C PRO A 18 -4.63 -36.62 -15.52
N ASP A 19 -5.06 -35.41 -15.92
CA ASP A 19 -4.93 -34.96 -17.30
C ASP A 19 -3.71 -34.06 -17.50
N PRO A 20 -2.81 -34.37 -18.45
CA PRO A 20 -1.76 -33.45 -18.86
C PRO A 20 -2.38 -32.22 -19.56
N PRO A 21 -1.78 -31.03 -19.43
CA PRO A 21 -2.23 -29.87 -20.19
C PRO A 21 -2.03 -30.10 -21.70
N GLU A 22 -3.01 -29.67 -22.50
CA GLU A 22 -2.91 -29.69 -23.97
C GLU A 22 -1.71 -28.85 -24.44
N GLY A 23 -0.87 -29.36 -25.35
CA GLY A 23 0.27 -28.60 -25.89
C GLY A 23 1.55 -28.67 -25.06
N GLY A 24 1.84 -29.81 -24.45
CA GLY A 24 3.14 -30.10 -23.81
C GLY A 24 4.33 -29.93 -24.76
N PRO A 25 5.55 -29.73 -24.22
CA PRO A 25 6.74 -29.52 -25.04
C PRO A 25 7.04 -30.75 -25.91
N PRO A 26 7.42 -30.59 -27.19
CA PRO A 26 7.95 -31.68 -28.00
C PRO A 26 9.14 -32.35 -27.30
N GLY A 27 9.17 -33.67 -27.33
CA GLY A 27 10.24 -34.47 -26.73
C GLY A 27 9.74 -35.60 -25.86
N PRO A 28 10.64 -36.19 -25.04
CA PRO A 28 10.35 -37.40 -24.31
C PRO A 28 9.55 -37.17 -23.00
N TRP A 29 9.45 -35.93 -22.53
CA TRP A 29 8.86 -35.57 -21.25
C TRP A 29 7.38 -35.19 -21.41
N VAL A 30 6.54 -35.74 -20.55
CA VAL A 30 5.15 -35.30 -20.37
C VAL A 30 5.08 -34.39 -19.15
N LEU A 31 4.61 -33.16 -19.34
CA LEU A 31 4.45 -32.20 -18.25
C LEU A 31 3.07 -32.38 -17.61
N HIS A 32 3.02 -32.62 -16.30
CA HIS A 32 1.81 -32.62 -15.50
C HIS A 32 1.78 -31.43 -14.54
N ARG A 33 0.58 -30.88 -14.31
CA ARG A 33 0.33 -30.05 -13.13
C ARG A 33 0.27 -30.96 -11.91
N GLY A 34 0.77 -30.49 -10.77
CA GLY A 34 0.74 -31.27 -9.54
C GLY A 34 0.67 -30.41 -8.28
N ARG A 35 0.59 -31.08 -7.13
CA ARG A 35 0.61 -30.45 -5.80
C ARG A 35 1.48 -31.23 -4.83
N LYS A 36 2.15 -30.52 -3.93
CA LYS A 36 2.85 -31.13 -2.79
C LYS A 36 1.84 -31.58 -1.74
N LYS A 37 1.82 -32.87 -1.39
CA LYS A 37 0.83 -33.47 -0.47
C LYS A 37 0.77 -32.75 0.89
N ALA A 38 1.93 -32.38 1.43
CA ALA A 38 2.04 -31.78 2.75
C ALA A 38 1.49 -30.34 2.85
N THR A 39 1.56 -29.56 1.77
CA THR A 39 1.27 -28.11 1.81
C THR A 39 0.18 -27.69 0.82
N GLY A 40 -0.26 -28.57 -0.07
CA GLY A 40 -1.12 -28.22 -1.20
C GLY A 40 -0.46 -27.32 -2.25
N SER A 41 0.83 -27.01 -2.08
CA SER A 41 1.54 -26.06 -2.92
C SER A 41 1.65 -26.60 -4.36
N PRO A 42 1.31 -25.78 -5.36
CA PRO A 42 1.32 -26.17 -6.75
C PRO A 42 2.74 -26.35 -7.26
N VAL A 43 2.94 -27.37 -8.10
CA VAL A 43 4.21 -27.74 -8.72
C VAL A 43 3.98 -28.17 -10.17
N SER A 44 5.05 -28.23 -10.94
CA SER A 44 5.08 -28.88 -12.26
C SER A 44 5.89 -30.16 -12.17
N ILE A 45 5.39 -31.24 -12.78
CA ILE A 45 6.00 -32.58 -12.70
C ILE A 45 6.24 -33.08 -14.11
N PHE A 46 7.52 -33.22 -14.49
CA PHE A 46 7.93 -33.79 -15.77
C PHE A 46 8.10 -35.30 -15.61
N VAL A 47 7.36 -36.06 -16.40
CA VAL A 47 7.33 -37.53 -16.38
C VAL A 47 8.00 -38.05 -17.64
N TYR A 48 8.97 -38.94 -17.48
CA TYR A 48 9.59 -39.70 -18.57
C TYR A 48 9.40 -41.18 -18.31
N ASP A 49 8.71 -41.87 -19.22
CA ASP A 49 8.56 -43.33 -19.16
C ASP A 49 9.71 -44.01 -19.91
N VAL A 50 10.39 -44.92 -19.22
CA VAL A 50 11.48 -45.72 -19.79
C VAL A 50 10.88 -46.76 -20.73
N LYS A 51 11.17 -46.63 -22.02
CA LYS A 51 10.69 -47.53 -23.08
C LYS A 51 11.79 -48.49 -23.53
N PRO A 52 11.49 -49.79 -23.78
CA PRO A 52 12.44 -50.71 -24.38
C PRO A 52 12.95 -50.19 -25.74
N GLY A 53 14.26 -50.26 -25.98
CA GLY A 53 14.88 -49.81 -27.23
C GLY A 53 15.11 -48.29 -27.35
N ALA A 54 14.80 -47.51 -26.31
CA ALA A 54 15.04 -46.06 -26.24
C ALA A 54 16.24 -45.72 -25.32
N ASP A 55 17.30 -46.53 -25.36
CA ASP A 55 18.44 -46.42 -24.44
C ASP A 55 19.13 -45.05 -24.54
N GLU A 56 19.40 -44.57 -25.76
CA GLU A 56 20.01 -43.24 -25.96
C GLU A 56 19.15 -42.11 -25.38
N GLN A 57 17.85 -42.12 -25.66
CA GLN A 57 16.91 -41.11 -25.14
C GLN A 57 16.81 -41.18 -23.61
N THR A 58 16.84 -42.38 -23.04
CA THR A 58 16.84 -42.61 -21.60
C THR A 58 18.10 -42.07 -20.94
N GLN A 59 19.28 -42.24 -21.58
CA GLN A 59 20.53 -41.67 -21.07
C GLN A 59 20.51 -40.13 -21.10
N VAL A 60 19.97 -39.55 -22.17
CA VAL A 60 19.79 -38.10 -22.31
C VAL A 60 18.84 -37.57 -21.22
N ALA A 61 17.71 -38.23 -20.98
CA ALA A 61 16.76 -37.86 -19.93
C ALA A 61 17.38 -37.98 -18.51
N LYS A 62 18.14 -39.05 -18.24
CA LYS A 62 18.89 -39.22 -16.98
C LYS A 62 19.96 -38.14 -16.80
N ALA A 63 20.63 -37.72 -17.88
CA ALA A 63 21.59 -36.64 -17.84
C ALA A 63 20.91 -35.29 -17.53
N ALA A 64 19.76 -35.00 -18.16
CA ALA A 64 18.95 -33.81 -17.85
C ALA A 64 18.53 -33.78 -16.38
N PHE A 65 18.02 -34.91 -15.86
CA PHE A 65 17.63 -35.07 -14.47
C PHE A 65 18.79 -34.74 -13.50
N LYS A 66 19.99 -35.27 -13.77
CA LYS A 66 21.19 -34.98 -12.99
C LYS A 66 21.64 -33.52 -13.08
N ARG A 67 21.53 -32.89 -14.26
CA ARG A 67 21.89 -31.48 -14.47
C ARG A 67 20.94 -30.54 -13.73
N LEU A 68 19.64 -30.79 -13.78
CA LEU A 68 18.65 -29.95 -13.08
C LEU A 68 18.85 -30.01 -11.55
N LYS A 69 19.29 -31.17 -11.03
CA LYS A 69 19.67 -31.32 -9.62
C LYS A 69 20.85 -30.44 -9.20
N THR A 70 21.76 -30.06 -10.09
CA THR A 70 22.99 -29.35 -9.72
C THR A 70 23.05 -27.90 -10.22
N LEU A 71 22.45 -27.58 -11.35
CA LEU A 71 22.40 -26.22 -11.88
C LEU A 71 21.49 -25.35 -11.01
N ARG A 72 22.01 -24.20 -10.58
CA ARG A 72 21.30 -23.22 -9.74
C ARG A 72 21.46 -21.84 -10.34
N HIS A 73 20.39 -21.37 -10.96
CA HIS A 73 20.32 -20.02 -11.54
C HIS A 73 18.86 -19.55 -11.54
N PRO A 74 18.54 -18.27 -11.23
CA PRO A 74 17.17 -17.78 -11.15
C PRO A 74 16.31 -17.99 -12.41
N ASN A 75 16.96 -17.99 -13.59
CA ASN A 75 16.33 -18.15 -14.91
C ASN A 75 16.53 -19.54 -15.53
N ILE A 76 16.97 -20.53 -14.75
CA ILE A 76 16.90 -21.95 -15.11
C ILE A 76 15.79 -22.57 -14.26
N LEU A 77 15.03 -23.50 -14.83
CA LEU A 77 13.92 -24.15 -14.16
C LEU A 77 14.35 -24.74 -12.80
N ALA A 78 13.71 -24.32 -11.71
CA ALA A 78 14.15 -24.69 -10.37
C ALA A 78 13.74 -26.13 -10.02
N TYR A 79 14.74 -26.99 -9.76
CA TYR A 79 14.53 -28.33 -9.21
C TYR A 79 14.03 -28.26 -7.76
N ILE A 80 12.93 -28.94 -7.47
CA ILE A 80 12.39 -29.13 -6.11
C ILE A 80 12.70 -30.54 -5.61
N ASP A 81 12.30 -31.55 -6.38
CA ASP A 81 12.45 -32.96 -6.01
C ASP A 81 12.36 -33.85 -7.26
N GLY A 82 12.52 -35.16 -7.10
CA GLY A 82 12.43 -36.08 -8.22
C GLY A 82 12.53 -37.54 -7.83
N LEU A 83 12.04 -38.39 -8.71
CA LEU A 83 12.01 -39.83 -8.57
C LEU A 83 12.71 -40.47 -9.77
N GLU A 84 13.61 -41.41 -9.52
CA GLU A 84 14.21 -42.25 -10.55
C GLU A 84 13.94 -43.70 -10.21
N THR A 85 13.29 -44.41 -11.14
CA THR A 85 13.04 -45.85 -11.07
C THR A 85 13.48 -46.50 -12.38
N ASP A 86 13.46 -47.83 -12.44
CA ASP A 86 13.73 -48.56 -13.67
C ASP A 86 12.65 -48.35 -14.75
N LYS A 87 11.46 -47.85 -14.36
CA LYS A 87 10.32 -47.67 -15.24
C LYS A 87 10.07 -46.23 -15.66
N CYS A 88 10.43 -45.26 -14.82
CA CYS A 88 10.18 -43.84 -15.10
C CYS A 88 11.12 -42.90 -14.34
N LEU A 89 11.20 -41.66 -14.82
CA LEU A 89 11.79 -40.52 -14.14
C LEU A 89 10.71 -39.47 -13.90
N HIS A 90 10.62 -38.96 -12.67
CA HIS A 90 9.83 -37.76 -12.35
C HIS A 90 10.75 -36.63 -11.92
N VAL A 91 10.52 -35.44 -12.46
CA VAL A 91 11.22 -34.21 -12.08
C VAL A 91 10.21 -33.19 -11.62
N VAL A 92 10.31 -32.78 -10.36
CA VAL A 92 9.41 -31.80 -9.76
C VAL A 92 10.10 -30.45 -9.75
N THR A 93 9.39 -29.43 -10.25
CA THR A 93 9.88 -28.07 -10.36
C THR A 93 8.88 -27.09 -9.76
N GLU A 94 9.28 -25.82 -9.69
CA GLU A 94 8.33 -24.73 -9.47
C GLU A 94 7.16 -24.81 -10.47
N ALA A 95 5.97 -24.35 -10.06
CA ALA A 95 4.81 -24.37 -10.93
C ALA A 95 5.03 -23.44 -12.13
N VAL A 96 5.02 -24.02 -13.33
CA VAL A 96 5.28 -23.32 -14.58
C VAL A 96 4.30 -23.71 -15.69
N THR A 97 4.14 -22.81 -16.64
CA THR A 97 3.40 -22.99 -17.89
C THR A 97 4.38 -22.97 -19.08
N PRO A 98 4.29 -23.88 -20.07
CA PRO A 98 5.10 -23.79 -21.28
C PRO A 98 4.93 -22.44 -21.99
N LEU A 99 6.01 -21.87 -22.53
CA LEU A 99 5.98 -20.53 -23.12
C LEU A 99 4.94 -20.40 -24.24
N GLY A 100 4.84 -21.41 -25.11
CA GLY A 100 3.86 -21.39 -26.21
C GLY A 100 2.41 -21.29 -25.72
N MET A 101 2.06 -22.00 -24.64
CA MET A 101 0.74 -21.90 -24.02
C MET A 101 0.54 -20.52 -23.39
N TYR A 102 1.53 -20.06 -22.62
CA TYR A 102 1.46 -18.75 -21.97
C TYR A 102 1.26 -17.60 -22.98
N LEU A 103 2.02 -17.60 -24.09
CA LEU A 103 1.88 -16.58 -25.13
C LEU A 103 0.51 -16.64 -25.82
N LYS A 104 -0.03 -17.84 -26.04
CA LYS A 104 -1.37 -18.04 -26.62
C LYS A 104 -2.46 -17.50 -25.68
N GLU A 105 -2.43 -17.89 -24.40
CA GLU A 105 -3.38 -17.41 -23.38
C GLU A 105 -3.34 -15.88 -23.25
N ARG A 106 -2.14 -15.27 -23.27
CA ARG A 106 -1.98 -13.81 -23.22
C ARG A 106 -2.48 -13.10 -24.49
N ALA A 107 -2.29 -13.71 -25.65
CA ALA A 107 -2.80 -13.17 -26.91
C ALA A 107 -4.34 -13.20 -26.94
N GLU A 108 -4.96 -14.28 -26.46
CA GLU A 108 -6.41 -14.43 -26.33
C GLU A 108 -7.01 -13.47 -25.29
N ALA A 109 -6.30 -13.22 -24.18
CA ALA A 109 -6.67 -12.24 -23.16
C ALA A 109 -6.48 -10.77 -23.59
N GLY A 110 -6.10 -10.50 -24.85
CA GLY A 110 -6.06 -9.15 -25.43
C GLY A 110 -4.83 -8.32 -25.05
N GLY A 111 -3.76 -8.93 -24.55
CA GLY A 111 -2.60 -8.14 -24.10
C GLY A 111 -1.34 -8.95 -23.83
N LEU A 112 -0.57 -9.24 -24.88
CA LEU A 112 0.84 -9.57 -24.73
C LEU A 112 1.63 -8.25 -24.73
N LYS A 113 2.09 -7.81 -23.56
CA LYS A 113 2.82 -6.54 -23.45
C LYS A 113 4.27 -6.73 -23.90
N GLU A 114 4.76 -5.80 -24.72
CA GLU A 114 6.17 -5.77 -25.16
C GLU A 114 7.16 -5.79 -23.98
N LEU A 115 6.75 -5.20 -22.84
CA LEU A 115 7.51 -5.21 -21.59
C LEU A 115 7.75 -6.64 -21.04
N GLU A 116 6.73 -7.52 -21.08
CA GLU A 116 6.84 -8.91 -20.63
C GLU A 116 7.82 -9.69 -21.52
N LEU A 117 7.71 -9.50 -22.84
CA LEU A 117 8.61 -10.15 -23.81
C LEU A 117 10.05 -9.67 -23.67
N SER A 118 10.23 -8.37 -23.45
CA SER A 118 11.53 -7.76 -23.22
C SER A 118 12.23 -8.35 -22.00
N TRP A 119 11.51 -8.47 -20.89
CA TRP A 119 12.05 -9.08 -19.66
C TRP A 119 12.27 -10.59 -19.81
N GLY A 120 11.32 -11.32 -20.40
CA GLY A 120 11.44 -12.75 -20.64
C GLY A 120 12.65 -13.11 -21.49
N LEU A 121 12.86 -12.41 -22.61
CA LEU A 121 14.05 -12.57 -23.44
C LEU A 121 15.33 -12.20 -22.68
N HIS A 122 15.33 -11.12 -21.89
CA HIS A 122 16.45 -10.76 -21.04
C HIS A 122 16.86 -11.93 -20.10
N GLN A 123 15.88 -12.57 -19.47
CA GLN A 123 16.09 -13.70 -18.56
C GLN A 123 16.70 -14.91 -19.26
N ILE A 124 16.21 -15.25 -20.47
CA ILE A 124 16.77 -16.36 -21.24
C ILE A 124 18.21 -16.08 -21.67
N VAL A 125 18.52 -14.88 -22.16
CA VAL A 125 19.91 -14.55 -22.51
C VAL A 125 20.82 -14.54 -21.28
N LYS A 126 20.32 -14.12 -20.11
CA LYS A 126 21.05 -14.20 -18.84
C LYS A 126 21.36 -15.65 -18.46
N ALA A 127 20.39 -16.56 -18.60
CA ALA A 127 20.62 -18.00 -18.41
C ALA A 127 21.67 -18.55 -19.40
N LEU A 128 21.61 -18.17 -20.67
CA LEU A 128 22.61 -18.58 -21.67
C LEU A 128 24.01 -18.08 -21.37
N SER A 129 24.13 -16.83 -20.90
CA SER A 129 25.41 -16.28 -20.43
C SER A 129 25.98 -17.13 -19.31
N PHE A 130 25.18 -17.45 -18.29
CA PHE A 130 25.60 -18.30 -17.18
C PHE A 130 26.07 -19.69 -17.66
N LEU A 131 25.31 -20.34 -18.56
CA LEU A 131 25.68 -21.66 -19.07
C LEU A 131 27.03 -21.64 -19.79
N VAL A 132 27.23 -20.72 -20.75
CA VAL A 132 28.43 -20.76 -21.60
C VAL A 132 29.65 -20.10 -20.97
N ASN A 133 29.46 -19.02 -20.22
CA ASN A 133 30.55 -18.24 -19.65
C ASN A 133 31.01 -18.82 -18.30
N ASP A 134 30.06 -19.21 -17.44
CA ASP A 134 30.37 -19.61 -16.06
C ASP A 134 30.47 -21.13 -15.91
N CYS A 135 29.59 -21.87 -16.61
CA CYS A 135 29.57 -23.35 -16.54
C CYS A 135 30.34 -24.04 -17.68
N SER A 136 30.71 -23.31 -18.74
CA SER A 136 31.24 -23.91 -19.98
C SER A 136 30.34 -25.01 -20.57
N LEU A 137 29.03 -24.78 -20.55
CA LEU A 137 28.00 -25.67 -21.10
C LEU A 137 27.31 -25.03 -22.30
N ILE A 138 26.95 -25.86 -23.28
CA ILE A 138 26.14 -25.50 -24.44
C ILE A 138 24.76 -26.13 -24.25
N HIS A 139 23.71 -25.34 -24.43
CA HIS A 139 22.32 -25.76 -24.23
C HIS A 139 21.83 -26.72 -25.31
N ASN A 140 22.10 -26.38 -26.58
CA ASN A 140 21.79 -27.15 -27.78
C ASN A 140 20.28 -27.37 -28.10
N ASN A 141 19.37 -26.84 -27.28
CA ASN A 141 17.92 -27.04 -27.47
C ASN A 141 17.07 -25.77 -27.29
N ILE A 142 17.62 -24.59 -27.52
CA ILE A 142 16.87 -23.33 -27.30
C ILE A 142 15.79 -23.21 -28.38
N CYS A 143 14.54 -23.14 -27.93
CA CYS A 143 13.33 -22.94 -28.74
C CYS A 143 12.19 -22.62 -27.78
N MET A 144 11.01 -22.28 -28.31
CA MET A 144 9.82 -22.01 -27.49
C MET A 144 9.47 -23.17 -26.54
N ALA A 145 9.70 -24.43 -26.95
CA ALA A 145 9.43 -25.61 -26.13
C ALA A 145 10.35 -25.78 -24.90
N ALA A 146 11.54 -25.18 -24.95
CA ALA A 146 12.50 -25.25 -23.86
C ALA A 146 12.34 -24.11 -22.84
N VAL A 147 11.37 -23.22 -23.03
CA VAL A 147 11.12 -22.08 -22.14
C VAL A 147 9.79 -22.26 -21.42
N PHE A 148 9.82 -21.98 -20.12
CA PHE A 148 8.68 -22.07 -19.23
C PHE A 148 8.49 -20.75 -18.50
N VAL A 149 7.27 -20.44 -18.09
CA VAL A 149 6.92 -19.19 -17.42
C VAL A 149 6.31 -19.52 -16.06
N ASP A 150 6.83 -18.90 -15.00
CA ASP A 150 6.29 -19.06 -13.66
C ASP A 150 5.06 -18.16 -13.41
N ARG A 151 4.50 -18.25 -12.20
CA ARG A 151 3.32 -17.47 -11.79
C ARG A 151 3.54 -15.97 -11.74
N ALA A 152 4.78 -15.50 -11.64
CA ALA A 152 5.10 -14.08 -11.67
C ALA A 152 5.37 -13.56 -13.10
N GLY A 153 5.30 -14.44 -14.10
CA GLY A 153 5.66 -14.11 -15.48
C GLY A 153 7.16 -14.23 -15.77
N GLU A 154 7.95 -14.83 -14.88
CA GLU A 154 9.40 -14.98 -15.07
C GLU A 154 9.69 -16.17 -16.00
N TRP A 155 10.55 -15.95 -16.99
CA TRP A 155 10.95 -16.99 -17.94
C TRP A 155 12.10 -17.83 -17.37
N LYS A 156 11.96 -19.15 -17.55
CA LYS A 156 12.85 -20.19 -17.06
C LYS A 156 13.30 -21.07 -18.23
N LEU A 157 14.60 -21.23 -18.39
CA LEU A 157 15.19 -22.16 -19.35
C LEU A 157 15.15 -23.59 -18.78
N GLY A 158 14.52 -24.50 -19.51
CA GLY A 158 14.51 -25.95 -19.30
C GLY A 158 15.01 -26.70 -20.54
N GLY A 159 14.62 -27.97 -20.72
CA GLY A 159 15.05 -28.75 -21.89
C GLY A 159 16.54 -29.11 -21.91
N LEU A 160 17.08 -29.49 -20.74
CA LEU A 160 18.51 -29.71 -20.48
C LEU A 160 19.05 -31.06 -21.00
N ASP A 161 18.22 -31.80 -21.71
CA ASP A 161 18.44 -33.08 -22.37
C ASP A 161 19.74 -33.05 -23.19
N TYR A 162 19.80 -32.16 -24.17
CA TYR A 162 20.82 -32.18 -25.20
C TYR A 162 22.05 -31.32 -24.86
N MET A 163 22.17 -30.91 -23.59
CA MET A 163 23.31 -30.12 -23.13
C MET A 163 24.62 -30.90 -23.23
N TYR A 164 25.72 -30.20 -23.50
CA TYR A 164 27.06 -30.79 -23.52
C TYR A 164 28.15 -29.77 -23.17
N SER A 165 29.36 -30.26 -22.93
CA SER A 165 30.50 -29.41 -22.54
C SER A 165 31.03 -28.60 -23.72
N ALA A 166 31.18 -27.29 -23.53
CA ALA A 166 31.86 -26.40 -24.46
C ALA A 166 33.37 -26.69 -24.56
N GLN A 167 33.95 -27.39 -23.58
CA GLN A 167 35.38 -27.69 -23.52
C GLN A 167 35.76 -28.94 -24.33
N GLY A 168 34.78 -29.70 -24.84
CA GLY A 168 35.02 -30.92 -25.62
C GLY A 168 35.29 -32.19 -24.80
N ASN A 169 35.35 -32.09 -23.47
CA ASN A 169 35.73 -33.18 -22.57
C ASN A 169 34.60 -34.19 -22.26
N GLY A 170 33.57 -34.32 -23.12
CA GLY A 170 32.35 -35.08 -22.81
C GLY A 170 31.68 -35.77 -24.00
N GLY A 171 32.42 -36.00 -25.10
CA GLY A 171 31.83 -36.42 -26.38
C GLY A 171 31.22 -35.24 -27.15
N GLY A 172 30.82 -35.50 -28.39
CA GLY A 172 30.15 -34.52 -29.25
C GLY A 172 28.72 -34.18 -28.77
N PRO A 173 27.99 -33.31 -29.49
CA PRO A 173 26.61 -32.98 -29.15
C PRO A 173 25.73 -34.24 -29.15
N PRO A 174 24.92 -34.47 -28.09
CA PRO A 174 23.95 -35.57 -28.05
C PRO A 174 23.02 -35.52 -29.26
N ARG A 175 22.66 -36.69 -29.79
CA ARG A 175 21.67 -36.78 -30.88
C ARG A 175 20.29 -36.47 -30.32
N LYS A 176 19.54 -35.63 -31.04
CA LYS A 176 18.19 -35.23 -30.62
C LYS A 176 17.15 -36.30 -30.88
N GLY A 177 17.22 -36.96 -32.03
CA GLY A 177 16.27 -38.02 -32.43
C GLY A 177 14.83 -37.54 -32.66
N VAL A 178 14.62 -36.23 -32.73
CA VAL A 178 13.32 -35.56 -32.85
C VAL A 178 13.38 -34.59 -34.03
N PRO A 179 12.80 -34.93 -35.20
CA PRO A 179 12.88 -34.10 -36.41
C PRO A 179 12.38 -32.67 -36.23
N GLU A 180 11.38 -32.45 -35.37
CA GLU A 180 10.83 -31.14 -35.04
C GLU A 180 11.85 -30.21 -34.40
N LEU A 181 12.92 -30.75 -33.79
CA LEU A 181 13.98 -29.98 -33.15
C LEU A 181 15.17 -29.69 -34.08
N GLU A 182 15.23 -30.34 -35.25
CA GLU A 182 16.30 -30.17 -36.24
C GLU A 182 16.15 -28.84 -37.01
N GLN A 183 14.93 -28.31 -37.15
CA GLN A 183 14.69 -27.03 -37.84
C GLN A 183 15.36 -25.82 -37.16
N TYR A 184 15.74 -25.96 -35.89
CA TYR A 184 16.43 -24.93 -35.12
C TYR A 184 17.95 -25.02 -35.28
N ASP A 185 18.48 -26.05 -35.94
CA ASP A 185 19.91 -26.26 -36.06
C ASP A 185 20.56 -25.18 -36.92
N PRO A 186 21.71 -24.64 -36.49
CA PRO A 186 22.38 -23.59 -37.22
C PRO A 186 23.00 -24.13 -38.52
N PRO A 187 23.12 -23.32 -39.57
CA PRO A 187 23.52 -23.77 -40.91
C PRO A 187 24.91 -24.41 -40.94
N GLU A 188 25.82 -24.02 -40.05
CA GLU A 188 27.16 -24.61 -39.97
C GLU A 188 27.20 -26.07 -39.49
N LEU A 189 26.11 -26.61 -38.92
CA LEU A 189 26.03 -28.05 -38.61
C LEU A 189 25.69 -28.90 -39.85
N ALA A 190 25.11 -28.30 -40.89
CA ALA A 190 24.85 -28.97 -42.16
C ALA A 190 26.12 -29.07 -43.03
N ASP A 191 27.08 -28.17 -42.83
CA ASP A 191 28.37 -28.20 -43.52
C ASP A 191 29.33 -29.18 -42.83
N GLY A 192 29.27 -30.45 -43.27
CA GLY A 192 30.10 -31.55 -42.75
C GLY A 192 31.61 -31.39 -42.99
N SER A 193 32.06 -30.26 -43.56
CA SER A 193 33.48 -29.99 -43.80
C SER A 193 34.29 -29.72 -42.52
N GLY A 194 33.64 -29.39 -41.40
CA GLY A 194 34.30 -29.14 -40.11
C GLY A 194 35.25 -27.94 -40.09
N ARG A 195 35.28 -27.13 -41.16
CA ARG A 195 36.21 -26.02 -41.38
C ARG A 195 35.74 -24.69 -40.79
N ALA A 196 34.47 -24.60 -40.38
CA ALA A 196 33.92 -23.38 -39.80
C ALA A 196 34.48 -23.16 -38.38
N VAL A 197 35.43 -22.25 -38.25
CA VAL A 197 35.87 -21.72 -36.94
C VAL A 197 34.65 -21.07 -36.28
N ARG A 198 34.23 -21.63 -35.15
CA ARG A 198 33.03 -21.23 -34.39
C ARG A 198 33.40 -20.84 -32.98
N GLU A 199 32.66 -19.89 -32.42
CA GLU A 199 32.74 -19.60 -31.00
C GLU A 199 31.86 -20.58 -30.23
N LYS A 200 32.20 -20.83 -28.95
CA LYS A 200 31.46 -21.80 -28.11
C LYS A 200 29.98 -21.47 -27.94
N TRP A 201 29.58 -20.20 -28.08
CA TRP A 201 28.19 -19.74 -27.96
C TRP A 201 27.45 -19.67 -29.31
N SER A 202 28.13 -19.78 -30.45
CA SER A 202 27.55 -19.45 -31.77
C SER A 202 26.28 -20.25 -32.09
N ALA A 203 26.25 -21.53 -31.75
CA ALA A 203 25.11 -22.40 -32.03
C ALA A 203 23.89 -22.04 -31.16
N ASP A 204 24.08 -21.81 -29.86
CA ASP A 204 23.01 -21.40 -28.96
C ASP A 204 22.48 -20.01 -29.29
N MET A 205 23.35 -19.09 -29.73
CA MET A 205 22.95 -17.74 -30.11
C MET A 205 22.15 -17.72 -31.42
N TRP A 206 22.40 -18.64 -32.36
CA TRP A 206 21.51 -18.85 -33.50
C TRP A 206 20.11 -19.29 -33.06
N ARG A 207 20.05 -20.25 -32.13
CA ARG A 207 18.79 -20.78 -31.60
C ARG A 207 18.03 -19.74 -30.76
N LEU A 208 18.74 -18.85 -30.07
CA LEU A 208 18.15 -17.65 -29.47
C LEU A 208 17.49 -16.78 -30.54
N GLY A 209 18.11 -16.61 -31.71
CA GLY A 209 17.49 -15.95 -32.86
C GLY A 209 16.19 -16.64 -33.28
N CYS A 210 16.19 -17.97 -33.36
CA CYS A 210 14.97 -18.75 -33.63
C CYS A 210 13.89 -18.51 -32.57
N LEU A 211 14.23 -18.58 -31.29
CA LEU A 211 13.31 -18.30 -30.19
C LEU A 211 12.73 -16.88 -30.27
N ILE A 212 13.55 -15.87 -30.54
CA ILE A 212 13.08 -14.48 -30.71
C ILE A 212 12.07 -14.43 -31.86
N TRP A 213 12.37 -15.07 -32.99
CA TRP A 213 11.41 -15.13 -34.10
C TRP A 213 10.09 -15.77 -33.67
N GLU A 214 10.15 -16.88 -32.92
CA GLU A 214 8.96 -17.59 -32.47
C GLU A 214 8.10 -16.78 -31.50
N VAL A 215 8.73 -16.06 -30.57
CA VAL A 215 8.04 -15.22 -29.59
C VAL A 215 7.18 -14.15 -30.26
N PHE A 216 7.63 -13.58 -31.37
CA PHE A 216 6.89 -12.53 -32.07
C PHE A 216 6.00 -13.02 -33.21
N ASN A 217 6.34 -14.15 -33.85
CA ASN A 217 5.67 -14.62 -35.07
C ASN A 217 4.89 -15.94 -34.88
N GLY A 218 5.01 -16.62 -33.75
CA GLY A 218 4.46 -17.95 -33.51
C GLY A 218 5.42 -19.08 -33.89
N PRO A 219 4.98 -20.36 -33.91
CA PRO A 219 5.85 -21.50 -34.17
C PRO A 219 6.65 -21.38 -35.47
N LEU A 220 7.94 -21.69 -35.44
CA LEU A 220 8.81 -21.61 -36.61
C LEU A 220 8.39 -22.65 -37.66
N PRO A 221 8.00 -22.26 -38.89
CA PRO A 221 7.57 -23.23 -39.89
C PRO A 221 8.75 -23.89 -40.62
N ARG A 222 9.86 -23.17 -40.78
CA ARG A 222 11.12 -23.63 -41.40
C ARG A 222 12.23 -22.60 -41.19
N ALA A 223 13.49 -23.05 -41.20
CA ALA A 223 14.66 -22.18 -41.03
C ALA A 223 14.74 -21.01 -42.03
N ALA A 224 14.21 -21.16 -43.25
CA ALA A 224 14.20 -20.09 -44.25
C ALA A 224 13.34 -18.86 -43.85
N ALA A 225 12.38 -19.03 -42.94
CA ALA A 225 11.53 -17.94 -42.45
C ALA A 225 12.32 -16.90 -41.65
N LEU A 226 13.46 -17.28 -41.07
CA LEU A 226 14.32 -16.40 -40.25
C LEU A 226 14.86 -15.20 -41.02
N ARG A 227 14.90 -15.26 -42.37
CA ARG A 227 15.32 -14.13 -43.22
C ARG A 227 14.35 -12.95 -43.15
N ASN A 228 13.09 -13.19 -42.77
CA ASN A 228 12.10 -12.15 -42.61
C ASN A 228 11.81 -11.91 -41.11
N PRO A 229 12.19 -10.76 -40.55
CA PRO A 229 11.95 -10.45 -39.13
C PRO A 229 10.48 -10.44 -38.72
N GLY A 230 9.54 -10.24 -39.66
CA GLY A 230 8.10 -10.25 -39.37
C GLY A 230 7.70 -9.21 -38.32
N LYS A 231 7.12 -9.65 -37.20
CA LYS A 231 6.61 -8.82 -36.10
C LYS A 231 7.67 -8.41 -35.06
N ILE A 232 8.94 -8.71 -35.29
CA ILE A 232 10.02 -8.35 -34.36
C ILE A 232 10.15 -6.80 -34.27
N PRO A 233 10.20 -6.21 -33.07
CA PRO A 233 10.33 -4.76 -32.86
C PRO A 233 11.59 -4.19 -33.52
N LYS A 234 11.46 -3.01 -34.14
CA LYS A 234 12.55 -2.35 -34.89
C LYS A 234 13.83 -2.16 -34.08
N SER A 235 13.71 -1.92 -32.77
CA SER A 235 14.83 -1.78 -31.84
C SER A 235 15.59 -3.10 -31.60
N LEU A 236 14.97 -4.26 -31.87
CA LEU A 236 15.57 -5.58 -31.72
C LEU A 236 16.08 -6.17 -33.05
N VAL A 237 15.53 -5.74 -34.20
CA VAL A 237 15.86 -6.28 -35.53
C VAL A 237 17.37 -6.32 -35.82
N PRO A 238 18.17 -5.26 -35.57
CA PRO A 238 19.61 -5.30 -35.85
C PRO A 238 20.33 -6.43 -35.10
N HIS A 239 20.01 -6.58 -33.81
CA HIS A 239 20.59 -7.61 -32.95
C HIS A 239 20.07 -9.01 -33.34
N TYR A 240 18.80 -9.13 -33.71
CA TYR A 240 18.25 -10.38 -34.25
C TYR A 240 18.99 -10.84 -35.52
N CYS A 241 19.25 -9.93 -36.47
CA CYS A 241 19.98 -10.25 -37.69
C CYS A 241 21.42 -10.74 -37.42
N GLU A 242 22.08 -10.22 -36.38
CA GLU A 242 23.39 -10.71 -35.94
C GLU A 242 23.31 -12.17 -35.45
N LEU A 243 22.23 -12.56 -34.76
CA LEU A 243 22.04 -13.92 -34.24
C LEU A 243 21.82 -14.94 -35.37
N VAL A 244 20.94 -14.61 -36.32
CA VAL A 244 20.59 -15.49 -37.45
C VAL A 244 21.50 -15.30 -38.67
N GLY A 245 22.66 -14.68 -38.48
CA GLY A 245 23.69 -14.57 -39.50
C GLY A 245 24.32 -15.93 -39.84
N ALA A 246 24.58 -16.17 -41.13
CA ALA A 246 25.20 -17.41 -41.61
C ALA A 246 26.64 -17.62 -41.09
N ASN A 247 27.36 -16.54 -40.78
CA ASN A 247 28.71 -16.62 -40.24
C ASN A 247 28.67 -16.79 -38.70
N PRO A 248 29.07 -17.94 -38.14
CA PRO A 248 29.00 -18.17 -36.69
C PRO A 248 29.93 -17.27 -35.87
N LYS A 249 31.01 -16.71 -36.46
CA LYS A 249 31.99 -15.88 -35.73
C LYS A 249 31.47 -14.50 -35.33
N VAL A 250 30.53 -13.95 -36.09
CA VAL A 250 30.01 -12.60 -35.83
C VAL A 250 28.88 -12.61 -34.80
N ARG A 251 28.37 -13.79 -34.43
CA ARG A 251 27.30 -13.92 -33.43
C ARG A 251 27.85 -13.49 -32.06
N PRO A 252 27.20 -12.54 -31.37
CA PRO A 252 27.72 -11.99 -30.13
C PRO A 252 27.68 -13.01 -29.00
N ASN A 253 28.58 -12.88 -28.04
CA ASN A 253 28.46 -13.57 -26.75
C ASN A 253 27.14 -13.14 -26.05
N PRO A 254 26.42 -14.03 -25.34
CA PRO A 254 25.17 -13.67 -24.65
C PRO A 254 25.27 -12.43 -23.75
N ALA A 255 26.36 -12.27 -23.00
CA ALA A 255 26.56 -11.11 -22.14
C ALA A 255 26.66 -9.80 -22.95
N ARG A 256 27.36 -9.84 -24.08
CA ARG A 256 27.49 -8.70 -25.00
C ARG A 256 26.16 -8.38 -25.68
N PHE A 257 25.39 -9.40 -26.06
CA PHE A 257 24.05 -9.21 -26.62
C PHE A 257 23.12 -8.48 -25.63
N LEU A 258 23.12 -8.89 -24.35
CA LEU A 258 22.37 -8.20 -23.29
C LEU A 258 22.79 -6.74 -23.13
N GLN A 259 24.09 -6.49 -23.09
CA GLN A 259 24.62 -5.12 -22.98
C GLN A 259 24.13 -4.24 -24.13
N ASN A 260 24.18 -4.76 -25.37
CA ASN A 260 23.72 -4.04 -26.55
C ASN A 260 22.20 -3.77 -26.50
N CYS A 261 21.39 -4.79 -26.16
CA CYS A 261 19.92 -4.65 -26.11
C CYS A 261 19.45 -3.72 -24.97
N ARG A 262 20.26 -3.50 -23.94
CA ARG A 262 19.99 -2.59 -22.82
C ARG A 262 20.56 -1.18 -23.01
N ALA A 263 21.27 -0.91 -24.11
CA ALA A 263 21.76 0.43 -24.42
C ALA A 263 20.59 1.42 -24.63
N PRO A 264 20.83 2.75 -24.58
CA PRO A 264 19.82 3.77 -24.92
C PRO A 264 19.10 3.45 -26.24
N GLY A 265 17.76 3.37 -26.20
CA GLY A 265 16.93 3.02 -27.36
C GLY A 265 16.86 1.52 -27.71
N GLY A 266 17.54 0.66 -26.95
CA GLY A 266 17.48 -0.79 -27.11
C GLY A 266 16.17 -1.39 -26.59
N PHE A 267 15.80 -2.55 -27.13
CA PHE A 267 14.56 -3.26 -26.79
C PHE A 267 14.43 -3.67 -25.31
N MET A 268 15.56 -3.91 -24.62
CA MET A 268 15.61 -4.26 -23.20
C MET A 268 15.88 -3.06 -22.29
N ASN A 269 15.82 -1.84 -22.83
CA ASN A 269 15.97 -0.61 -22.05
C ASN A 269 14.61 0.01 -21.76
N ASN A 270 13.96 -0.46 -20.70
CA ASN A 270 12.69 0.07 -20.24
C ASN A 270 12.57 -0.02 -18.71
N ARG A 271 11.61 0.71 -18.13
CA ARG A 271 11.44 0.79 -16.66
C ARG A 271 11.08 -0.55 -16.03
N PHE A 272 10.42 -1.44 -16.76
CA PHE A 272 10.06 -2.77 -16.26
C PHE A 272 11.30 -3.65 -16.06
N VAL A 273 12.20 -3.69 -17.04
CA VAL A 273 13.49 -4.39 -16.94
C VAL A 273 14.34 -3.80 -15.82
N GLU A 274 14.45 -2.47 -15.72
CA GLU A 274 15.21 -1.83 -14.63
C GLU A 274 14.65 -2.13 -13.24
N THR A 275 13.31 -2.11 -13.09
CA THR A 275 12.64 -2.46 -11.83
C THR A 275 12.99 -3.89 -11.44
N ASN A 276 12.89 -4.83 -12.37
CA ASN A 276 13.20 -6.24 -12.13
C ASN A 276 14.65 -6.45 -11.71
N LEU A 277 15.60 -5.82 -12.40
CA LEU A 277 17.02 -5.88 -12.05
C LEU A 277 17.28 -5.34 -10.64
N PHE A 278 16.62 -4.23 -10.26
CA PHE A 278 16.72 -3.71 -8.90
C PHE A 278 16.15 -4.69 -7.87
N LEU A 279 15.02 -5.33 -8.17
CA LEU A 279 14.40 -6.34 -7.30
C LEU A 279 15.26 -7.61 -7.13
N GLU A 280 15.98 -8.04 -8.16
CA GLU A 280 16.93 -9.16 -8.07
C GLU A 280 18.06 -8.88 -7.07
N GLU A 281 18.51 -7.64 -6.99
CA GLU A 281 19.62 -7.21 -6.14
C GLU A 281 19.16 -6.52 -4.85
N ILE A 282 17.87 -6.45 -4.57
CA ILE A 282 17.31 -5.59 -3.52
C ILE A 282 17.90 -5.87 -2.13
N GLN A 283 18.32 -7.11 -1.85
CA GLN A 283 18.89 -7.48 -0.55
C GLN A 283 20.26 -6.84 -0.32
N ILE A 284 21.05 -6.63 -1.38
CA ILE A 284 22.39 -6.03 -1.32
C ILE A 284 22.39 -4.51 -1.56
N LYS A 285 21.23 -3.89 -1.84
CA LYS A 285 21.10 -2.43 -1.97
C LYS A 285 21.14 -1.73 -0.63
N GLU A 286 21.56 -0.46 -0.63
CA GLU A 286 21.57 0.38 0.56
C GLU A 286 20.14 0.83 0.94
N PRO A 287 19.85 1.10 2.24
CA PRO A 287 18.52 1.53 2.69
C PRO A 287 17.98 2.77 1.95
N ALA A 288 18.85 3.74 1.65
CA ALA A 288 18.47 4.95 0.91
C ALA A 288 18.05 4.65 -0.53
N GLU A 289 18.74 3.72 -1.20
CA GLU A 289 18.37 3.27 -2.54
C GLU A 289 17.03 2.55 -2.53
N LYS A 290 16.79 1.68 -1.54
CA LYS A 290 15.50 0.99 -1.38
C LYS A 290 14.36 1.97 -1.15
N GLN A 291 14.55 2.98 -0.30
CA GLN A 291 13.53 4.02 -0.06
C GLN A 291 13.20 4.79 -1.34
N LYS A 292 14.22 5.23 -2.09
CA LYS A 292 14.02 5.92 -3.38
C LYS A 292 13.29 5.03 -4.38
N PHE A 293 13.70 3.76 -4.49
CA PHE A 293 13.06 2.80 -5.37
C PHE A 293 11.57 2.64 -5.05
N PHE A 294 11.18 2.38 -3.80
CA PHE A 294 9.77 2.20 -3.44
C PHE A 294 8.93 3.47 -3.63
N GLN A 295 9.53 4.65 -3.43
CA GLN A 295 8.88 5.92 -3.71
C GLN A 295 8.58 6.09 -5.21
N GLU A 296 9.53 5.72 -6.08
CA GLU A 296 9.38 5.83 -7.54
C GLU A 296 8.53 4.70 -8.14
N LEU A 297 8.54 3.51 -7.53
CA LEU A 297 7.83 2.31 -7.99
C LEU A 297 6.34 2.60 -8.26
N SER A 298 5.71 3.38 -7.37
CA SER A 298 4.30 3.75 -7.48
C SER A 298 3.92 4.43 -8.81
N LYS A 299 4.86 5.09 -9.48
CA LYS A 299 4.65 5.78 -10.77
C LYS A 299 4.53 4.79 -11.94
N SER A 300 5.11 3.60 -11.80
CA SER A 300 5.22 2.61 -12.88
C SER A 300 4.28 1.42 -12.69
N LEU A 301 3.81 1.14 -11.48
CA LEU A 301 2.99 -0.03 -11.16
C LEU A 301 1.76 -0.20 -12.05
N ASP A 302 1.10 0.89 -12.45
CA ASP A 302 -0.12 0.83 -13.25
C ASP A 302 0.16 0.32 -14.69
N SER A 303 1.42 0.38 -15.14
CA SER A 303 1.83 -0.13 -16.46
C SER A 303 2.27 -1.62 -16.43
N PHE A 304 2.64 -2.12 -15.26
CA PHE A 304 3.24 -3.44 -15.10
C PHE A 304 2.21 -4.57 -15.21
N PRO A 305 2.66 -5.81 -15.51
CA PRO A 305 1.79 -6.98 -15.50
C PRO A 305 1.25 -7.26 -14.10
N GLU A 306 -0.02 -7.66 -14.03
CA GLU A 306 -0.70 -7.94 -12.77
C GLU A 306 -0.04 -9.08 -11.99
N ASP A 307 0.28 -10.18 -12.67
CA ASP A 307 0.93 -11.35 -12.08
C ASP A 307 2.29 -11.01 -11.47
N PHE A 308 3.06 -10.15 -12.15
CA PHE A 308 4.32 -9.63 -11.62
C PHE A 308 4.09 -8.81 -10.35
N CYS A 309 3.11 -7.90 -10.34
CA CYS A 309 2.78 -7.12 -9.17
C CYS A 309 2.36 -8.02 -7.98
N ARG A 310 1.50 -9.01 -8.23
CA ARG A 310 0.97 -9.94 -7.22
C ARG A 310 2.01 -10.90 -6.66
N HIS A 311 2.84 -11.49 -7.52
CA HIS A 311 3.70 -12.61 -7.15
C HIS A 311 5.17 -12.23 -6.97
N ARG A 312 5.60 -11.05 -7.45
CA ARG A 312 6.98 -10.56 -7.30
C ARG A 312 7.07 -9.29 -6.46
N VAL A 313 6.30 -8.26 -6.78
CA VAL A 313 6.39 -6.96 -6.09
C VAL A 313 5.81 -7.03 -4.67
N LEU A 314 4.60 -7.59 -4.51
CA LEU A 314 3.93 -7.66 -3.22
C LEU A 314 4.78 -8.37 -2.15
N PRO A 315 5.36 -9.57 -2.37
CA PRO A 315 6.22 -10.21 -1.38
C PRO A 315 7.42 -9.33 -0.96
N GLN A 316 7.99 -8.57 -1.88
CA GLN A 316 9.10 -7.66 -1.58
C GLN A 316 8.65 -6.45 -0.76
N LEU A 317 7.46 -5.90 -1.04
CA LEU A 317 6.87 -4.83 -0.22
C LEU A 317 6.57 -5.31 1.21
N LEU A 318 6.00 -6.51 1.35
CA LEU A 318 5.71 -7.12 2.65
C LEU A 318 7.01 -7.37 3.43
N THR A 319 8.01 -7.97 2.79
CA THR A 319 9.34 -8.21 3.41
C THR A 319 10.02 -6.89 3.81
N ALA A 320 9.98 -5.88 2.94
CA ALA A 320 10.55 -4.57 3.20
C ALA A 320 9.84 -3.83 4.34
N PHE A 321 8.56 -4.09 4.56
CA PHE A 321 7.82 -3.58 5.71
C PHE A 321 8.13 -4.35 6.99
N GLU A 322 8.13 -5.69 6.94
CA GLU A 322 8.28 -6.53 8.13
C GLU A 322 9.69 -6.48 8.72
N PHE A 323 10.70 -6.52 7.85
CA PHE A 323 12.11 -6.64 8.24
C PHE A 323 12.95 -5.44 7.82
N GLY A 324 12.41 -4.55 6.97
CA GLY A 324 13.12 -3.38 6.46
C GLY A 324 12.75 -2.09 7.17
N ASN A 325 13.67 -1.13 7.16
CA ASN A 325 13.39 0.25 7.58
C ASN A 325 12.73 1.07 6.44
N ALA A 326 11.83 0.44 5.68
CA ALA A 326 11.15 1.07 4.55
C ALA A 326 10.04 2.03 5.02
N GLY A 327 9.64 1.97 6.29
CA GLY A 327 8.71 2.91 6.92
C GLY A 327 7.42 3.03 6.12
N ALA A 328 6.91 4.25 5.96
CA ALA A 328 5.65 4.48 5.25
C ALA A 328 5.79 4.80 3.74
N VAL A 329 6.99 4.68 3.14
CA VAL A 329 7.13 4.82 1.67
C VAL A 329 6.55 3.63 0.90
N VAL A 330 6.38 2.48 1.56
CA VAL A 330 5.80 1.26 0.97
C VAL A 330 4.27 1.27 0.94
N LEU A 331 3.60 2.20 1.63
CA LEU A 331 2.13 2.24 1.73
C LEU A 331 1.45 2.40 0.36
N THR A 332 1.81 3.47 -0.35
CA THR A 332 1.24 3.74 -1.67
C THR A 332 1.43 2.59 -2.66
N PRO A 333 2.65 2.01 -2.83
CA PRO A 333 2.79 0.87 -3.73
C PRO A 333 2.06 -0.38 -3.20
N LEU A 334 2.01 -0.60 -1.87
CA LEU A 334 1.28 -1.72 -1.27
C LEU A 334 -0.21 -1.67 -1.60
N PHE A 335 -0.87 -0.51 -1.44
CA PHE A 335 -2.28 -0.37 -1.74
C PHE A 335 -2.57 -0.40 -3.24
N LYS A 336 -1.68 0.14 -4.08
CA LYS A 336 -1.79 -0.01 -5.54
C LYS A 336 -1.78 -1.48 -5.96
N VAL A 337 -0.82 -2.26 -5.45
CA VAL A 337 -0.75 -3.69 -5.74
C VAL A 337 -1.93 -4.44 -5.10
N GLY A 338 -2.40 -3.98 -3.95
CA GLY A 338 -3.58 -4.53 -3.27
C GLY A 338 -4.85 -4.50 -4.13
N LYS A 339 -4.99 -3.58 -5.09
CA LYS A 339 -6.12 -3.53 -6.03
C LYS A 339 -6.20 -4.75 -6.95
N PHE A 340 -5.09 -5.44 -7.16
CA PHE A 340 -5.05 -6.69 -7.92
C PHE A 340 -5.43 -7.90 -7.09
N LEU A 341 -5.59 -7.77 -5.77
CA LEU A 341 -5.96 -8.87 -4.88
C LEU A 341 -7.48 -8.99 -4.78
N ASN A 342 -7.97 -10.23 -4.67
CA ASN A 342 -9.35 -10.44 -4.25
C ASN A 342 -9.51 -10.14 -2.75
N ALA A 343 -10.76 -10.07 -2.27
CA ALA A 343 -11.04 -9.69 -0.88
C ALA A 343 -10.39 -10.63 0.15
N GLU A 344 -10.36 -11.93 -0.11
CA GLU A 344 -9.75 -12.92 0.81
C GLU A 344 -8.23 -12.75 0.87
N GLU A 345 -7.57 -12.61 -0.28
CA GLU A 345 -6.13 -12.36 -0.36
C GLU A 345 -5.75 -11.03 0.28
N TYR A 346 -6.58 -9.99 0.10
CA TYR A 346 -6.36 -8.69 0.71
C TYR A 346 -6.44 -8.78 2.24
N GLN A 347 -7.45 -9.49 2.75
CA GLN A 347 -7.61 -9.77 4.19
C GLN A 347 -6.39 -10.50 4.74
N GLN A 348 -5.94 -11.57 4.08
CA GLN A 348 -4.84 -12.39 4.59
C GLN A 348 -3.47 -11.70 4.50
N LYS A 349 -3.22 -10.89 3.45
CA LYS A 349 -1.89 -10.36 3.15
C LYS A 349 -1.69 -8.89 3.52
N ILE A 350 -2.73 -8.05 3.38
CA ILE A 350 -2.60 -6.59 3.52
C ILE A 350 -3.12 -6.11 4.89
N ILE A 351 -4.24 -6.62 5.38
CA ILE A 351 -4.83 -6.14 6.64
C ILE A 351 -3.92 -6.33 7.86
N PRO A 352 -3.23 -7.47 8.06
CA PRO A 352 -2.27 -7.63 9.17
C PRO A 352 -1.17 -6.57 9.15
N VAL A 353 -0.74 -6.17 7.94
CA VAL A 353 0.25 -5.11 7.74
C VAL A 353 -0.34 -3.75 8.12
N VAL A 354 -1.55 -3.42 7.67
CA VAL A 354 -2.24 -2.17 8.03
C VAL A 354 -2.41 -2.03 9.54
N VAL A 355 -2.86 -3.10 10.22
CA VAL A 355 -2.99 -3.12 11.69
C VAL A 355 -1.65 -2.85 12.36
N LYS A 356 -0.60 -3.56 11.94
CA LYS A 356 0.76 -3.35 12.46
C LYS A 356 1.24 -1.92 12.20
N MET A 357 0.91 -1.31 11.07
CA MET A 357 1.25 0.08 10.75
C MET A 357 0.52 1.08 11.65
N PHE A 358 -0.76 0.86 11.99
CA PHE A 358 -1.47 1.70 12.95
C PHE A 358 -0.88 1.61 14.36
N SER A 359 -0.37 0.44 14.77
CA SER A 359 0.32 0.27 16.05
C SER A 359 1.66 1.01 16.15
N SER A 360 2.20 1.50 15.02
CA SER A 360 3.45 2.27 14.99
C SER A 360 3.28 3.66 15.62
N THR A 361 4.28 4.07 16.39
CA THR A 361 4.32 5.43 16.96
C THR A 361 4.82 6.48 15.96
N ASP A 362 5.27 6.06 14.76
CA ASP A 362 5.75 6.97 13.71
C ASP A 362 4.63 7.89 13.19
N ARG A 363 4.81 9.19 13.44
CA ARG A 363 3.92 10.26 12.97
C ARG A 363 3.76 10.29 11.45
N ALA A 364 4.83 10.03 10.70
CA ALA A 364 4.79 10.04 9.23
C ALA A 364 4.05 8.83 8.66
N MET A 365 4.03 7.71 9.39
CA MET A 365 3.20 6.55 9.07
C MET A 365 1.74 6.82 9.38
N ARG A 366 1.43 7.33 10.58
CA ARG A 366 0.07 7.68 11.00
C ARG A 366 -0.61 8.63 10.02
N ILE A 367 0.02 9.75 9.67
CA ILE A 367 -0.60 10.72 8.76
C ILE A 367 -0.87 10.12 7.38
N ARG A 368 0.04 9.29 6.85
CA ARG A 368 -0.14 8.65 5.54
C ARG A 368 -1.25 7.60 5.55
N LEU A 369 -1.36 6.79 6.60
CA LEU A 369 -2.47 5.85 6.76
C LEU A 369 -3.82 6.57 6.77
N LEU A 370 -3.92 7.65 7.55
CA LEU A 370 -5.15 8.44 7.63
C LEU A 370 -5.49 9.16 6.31
N GLN A 371 -4.48 9.59 5.55
CA GLN A 371 -4.66 10.18 4.21
C GLN A 371 -5.09 9.17 3.15
N GLN A 372 -4.74 7.89 3.32
CA GLN A 372 -5.04 6.82 2.34
C GLN A 372 -6.17 5.88 2.79
N MET A 373 -6.88 6.22 3.87
CA MET A 373 -7.90 5.36 4.47
C MET A 373 -8.99 4.93 3.48
N GLU A 374 -9.39 5.80 2.57
CA GLU A 374 -10.36 5.49 1.50
C GLU A 374 -9.94 4.29 0.64
N GLN A 375 -8.63 4.01 0.51
CA GLN A 375 -8.13 2.91 -0.32
C GLN A 375 -8.34 1.54 0.32
N PHE A 376 -8.50 1.47 1.64
CA PHE A 376 -8.55 0.19 2.35
C PHE A 376 -9.70 0.02 3.34
N ILE A 377 -10.46 1.08 3.67
CA ILE A 377 -11.55 1.04 4.65
C ILE A 377 -12.60 -0.03 4.34
N GLN A 378 -12.90 -0.27 3.06
CA GLN A 378 -13.87 -1.28 2.64
C GLN A 378 -13.46 -2.72 3.02
N TYR A 379 -12.16 -2.97 3.21
CA TYR A 379 -11.61 -4.25 3.62
C TYR A 379 -11.40 -4.34 5.13
N LEU A 380 -11.79 -3.34 5.92
CA LEU A 380 -11.72 -3.43 7.38
C LEU A 380 -13.05 -3.90 7.94
N ASP A 381 -13.03 -5.00 8.69
CA ASP A 381 -14.16 -5.48 9.46
C ASP A 381 -14.29 -4.71 10.79
N GLU A 382 -15.51 -4.64 11.33
CA GLU A 382 -15.80 -3.89 12.55
C GLU A 382 -14.97 -4.35 13.77
N PRO A 383 -14.75 -5.66 14.01
CA PRO A 383 -13.93 -6.11 15.12
C PRO A 383 -12.50 -5.56 15.04
N THR A 384 -11.85 -5.64 13.88
CA THR A 384 -10.50 -5.09 13.68
C THR A 384 -10.47 -3.59 13.85
N VAL A 385 -11.45 -2.86 13.32
CA VAL A 385 -11.53 -1.41 13.50
C VAL A 385 -11.59 -1.05 14.98
N ASN A 386 -12.49 -1.66 15.75
CA ASN A 386 -12.73 -1.28 17.13
C ASN A 386 -11.63 -1.71 18.11
N THR A 387 -11.03 -2.87 17.89
CA THR A 387 -10.09 -3.47 18.85
C THR A 387 -8.63 -3.21 18.51
N GLN A 388 -8.29 -3.07 17.22
CA GLN A 388 -6.90 -3.02 16.77
C GLN A 388 -6.51 -1.71 16.06
N ILE A 389 -7.46 -0.95 15.52
CA ILE A 389 -7.16 0.29 14.78
C ILE A 389 -7.54 1.53 15.59
N PHE A 390 -8.80 1.63 16.02
CA PHE A 390 -9.33 2.83 16.69
C PHE A 390 -8.53 3.24 17.94
N PRO A 391 -8.08 2.33 18.83
CA PRO A 391 -7.24 2.70 19.97
C PRO A 391 -5.96 3.46 19.57
N HIS A 392 -5.38 3.14 18.41
CA HIS A 392 -4.22 3.84 17.89
C HIS A 392 -4.55 5.15 17.17
N VAL A 393 -5.72 5.22 16.53
CA VAL A 393 -6.22 6.44 15.88
C VAL A 393 -6.51 7.53 16.92
N VAL A 394 -7.00 7.16 18.11
CA VAL A 394 -7.29 8.08 19.22
C VAL A 394 -6.10 8.98 19.57
N HIS A 395 -4.88 8.43 19.56
CA HIS A 395 -3.67 9.23 19.81
C HIS A 395 -3.47 10.37 18.81
N GLY A 396 -4.04 10.27 17.61
CA GLY A 396 -3.99 11.31 16.58
C GLY A 396 -4.72 12.60 16.98
N PHE A 397 -5.76 12.52 17.80
CA PHE A 397 -6.51 13.71 18.26
C PHE A 397 -5.69 14.58 19.22
N LEU A 398 -4.73 13.99 19.92
CA LEU A 398 -3.90 14.67 20.92
C LEU A 398 -2.48 14.96 20.41
N ASP A 399 -2.20 14.74 19.12
CA ASP A 399 -0.87 14.93 18.57
C ASP A 399 -0.48 16.42 18.56
N THR A 400 0.78 16.71 18.86
CA THR A 400 1.32 18.08 18.83
C THR A 400 1.28 18.68 17.43
N ASN A 401 1.34 17.86 16.37
CA ASN A 401 1.28 18.35 14.99
C ASN A 401 -0.17 18.58 14.53
N PRO A 402 -0.58 19.82 14.22
CA PRO A 402 -1.94 20.14 13.77
C PRO A 402 -2.41 19.34 12.55
N ALA A 403 -1.52 19.02 11.61
CA ALA A 403 -1.88 18.27 10.41
C ALA A 403 -2.33 16.83 10.73
N ILE A 404 -1.77 16.23 11.77
CA ILE A 404 -2.17 14.89 12.23
C ILE A 404 -3.53 14.97 12.90
N ARG A 405 -3.76 15.93 13.80
CA ARG A 405 -5.06 16.14 14.44
C ARG A 405 -6.15 16.38 13.40
N GLU A 406 -5.89 17.27 12.46
CA GLU A 406 -6.81 17.57 11.36
C GLU A 406 -7.15 16.31 10.56
N GLN A 407 -6.16 15.54 10.11
CA GLN A 407 -6.41 14.34 9.32
C GLN A 407 -7.12 13.24 10.14
N THR A 408 -6.84 13.17 11.44
CA THR A 408 -7.52 12.23 12.35
C THR A 408 -9.03 12.54 12.41
N VAL A 409 -9.39 13.82 12.58
CA VAL A 409 -10.80 14.27 12.53
C VAL A 409 -11.47 13.91 11.20
N LYS A 410 -10.77 14.15 10.08
CA LYS A 410 -11.30 13.82 8.73
C LYS A 410 -11.59 12.33 8.56
N SER A 411 -10.69 11.49 9.05
CA SER A 411 -10.81 10.03 8.92
C SER A 411 -12.03 9.46 9.65
N MET A 412 -12.57 10.16 10.65
CA MET A 412 -13.76 9.71 11.39
C MET A 412 -15.01 9.63 10.52
N LEU A 413 -15.09 10.39 9.43
CA LEU A 413 -16.19 10.26 8.45
C LEU A 413 -16.26 8.85 7.85
N LEU A 414 -15.11 8.18 7.71
CA LEU A 414 -14.99 6.84 7.15
C LEU A 414 -15.07 5.76 8.23
N LEU A 415 -14.58 6.05 9.44
CA LEU A 415 -14.54 5.10 10.54
C LEU A 415 -15.85 5.01 11.32
N ALA A 416 -16.60 6.12 11.46
CA ALA A 416 -17.82 6.16 12.27
C ALA A 416 -18.83 5.04 11.97
N PRO A 417 -19.10 4.65 10.70
CA PRO A 417 -20.02 3.55 10.41
C PRO A 417 -19.55 2.18 10.91
N LYS A 418 -18.27 2.03 11.25
CA LYS A 418 -17.65 0.78 11.71
C LYS A 418 -17.31 0.80 13.20
N LEU A 419 -17.59 1.90 13.91
CA LEU A 419 -17.33 1.99 15.35
C LEU A 419 -18.51 1.41 16.14
N ASN A 420 -18.19 0.67 17.20
CA ASN A 420 -19.16 0.18 18.16
C ASN A 420 -19.68 1.34 19.04
N GLU A 421 -20.72 1.07 19.83
CA GLU A 421 -21.37 2.12 20.62
C GLU A 421 -20.44 2.80 21.63
N ALA A 422 -19.56 2.05 22.27
CA ALA A 422 -18.62 2.59 23.26
C ALA A 422 -17.61 3.54 22.61
N ASN A 423 -16.98 3.12 21.51
CA ASN A 423 -16.01 3.93 20.79
C ASN A 423 -16.64 5.16 20.15
N LEU A 424 -17.85 5.02 19.58
CA LEU A 424 -18.52 6.10 18.87
C LEU A 424 -19.17 7.12 19.82
N ASN A 425 -19.97 6.67 20.78
CA ASN A 425 -20.81 7.55 21.60
C ASN A 425 -20.12 8.06 22.87
N VAL A 426 -19.05 7.39 23.31
CA VAL A 426 -18.32 7.79 24.52
C VAL A 426 -16.93 8.30 24.13
N GLU A 427 -16.08 7.44 23.60
CA GLU A 427 -14.66 7.78 23.44
C GLU A 427 -14.43 8.87 22.38
N LEU A 428 -15.01 8.72 21.18
CA LEU A 428 -14.89 9.72 20.13
C LEU A 428 -15.47 11.09 20.56
N MET A 429 -16.58 11.09 21.29
CA MET A 429 -17.25 12.31 21.72
C MET A 429 -16.37 13.13 22.68
N LYS A 430 -15.63 12.48 23.59
CA LYS A 430 -14.66 13.16 24.47
C LYS A 430 -13.58 13.90 23.66
N HIS A 431 -13.01 13.24 22.66
CA HIS A 431 -11.96 13.84 21.81
C HIS A 431 -12.51 14.99 20.98
N PHE A 432 -13.72 14.86 20.44
CA PHE A 432 -14.37 15.92 19.67
C PHE A 432 -14.69 17.13 20.54
N ALA A 433 -15.25 16.93 21.74
CA ALA A 433 -15.54 18.02 22.68
C ALA A 433 -14.26 18.77 23.05
N ARG A 434 -13.17 18.05 23.36
CA ARG A 434 -11.87 18.65 23.67
C ARG A 434 -11.31 19.46 22.51
N LEU A 435 -11.31 18.90 21.29
CA LEU A 435 -10.80 19.60 20.11
C LEU A 435 -11.62 20.84 19.79
N GLN A 436 -12.94 20.72 19.83
CA GLN A 436 -13.84 21.84 19.52
C GLN A 436 -13.72 22.97 20.56
N ALA A 437 -13.45 22.66 21.82
CA ALA A 437 -13.36 23.68 22.88
C ALA A 437 -11.96 24.27 23.06
N LYS A 438 -10.91 23.44 22.95
CA LYS A 438 -9.55 23.78 23.43
C LYS A 438 -8.48 23.76 22.34
N ASP A 439 -8.76 23.34 21.10
CA ASP A 439 -7.73 23.37 20.05
C ASP A 439 -7.43 24.82 19.63
N GLU A 440 -6.15 25.17 19.60
CA GLU A 440 -5.66 26.49 19.21
C GLU A 440 -6.02 26.83 17.75
N GLN A 441 -6.12 25.82 16.89
CA GLN A 441 -6.32 25.99 15.46
C GLN A 441 -7.81 26.06 15.11
N GLY A 442 -8.29 27.26 14.77
CA GLY A 442 -9.66 27.49 14.29
C GLY A 442 -10.13 26.53 13.20
N PRO A 443 -9.31 26.21 12.17
CA PRO A 443 -9.66 25.22 11.16
C PRO A 443 -9.95 23.82 11.72
N ILE A 444 -9.23 23.37 12.76
CA ILE A 444 -9.47 22.07 13.40
C ILE A 444 -10.80 22.10 14.14
N ARG A 445 -11.09 23.15 14.93
CA ARG A 445 -12.39 23.31 15.61
C ARG A 445 -13.57 23.31 14.63
N CYS A 446 -13.41 24.03 13.52
CA CYS A 446 -14.38 24.05 12.42
C CYS A 446 -14.56 22.64 11.82
N ASN A 447 -13.47 21.94 11.50
CA ASN A 447 -13.51 20.60 10.91
C ASN A 447 -14.14 19.57 11.85
N THR A 448 -13.88 19.64 13.16
CA THR A 448 -14.53 18.81 14.18
C THR A 448 -16.04 19.04 14.19
N THR A 449 -16.47 20.30 14.13
CA THR A 449 -17.89 20.68 14.06
C THR A 449 -18.57 20.10 12.80
N VAL A 450 -17.94 20.24 11.64
CA VAL A 450 -18.44 19.66 10.37
C VAL A 450 -18.50 18.13 10.45
N CYS A 451 -17.47 17.49 11.00
CA CYS A 451 -17.42 16.04 11.15
C CYS A 451 -18.54 15.53 12.06
N LEU A 452 -18.76 16.18 13.20
CA LEU A 452 -19.82 15.85 14.15
C LEU A 452 -21.22 15.87 13.52
N GLY A 453 -21.52 16.89 12.71
CA GLY A 453 -22.80 16.97 12.00
C GLY A 453 -23.00 15.86 10.97
N LYS A 454 -21.92 15.38 10.35
CA LYS A 454 -21.98 14.28 9.37
C LYS A 454 -22.12 12.90 10.00
N ILE A 455 -21.52 12.68 11.17
CA ILE A 455 -21.62 11.41 11.87
C ILE A 455 -22.82 11.33 12.81
N GLY A 456 -23.56 12.44 12.99
CA GLY A 456 -24.68 12.53 13.94
C GLY A 456 -25.78 11.49 13.75
N SER A 457 -25.97 10.96 12.54
CA SER A 457 -26.95 9.88 12.27
C SER A 457 -26.51 8.51 12.80
N TYR A 458 -25.22 8.31 13.06
CA TYR A 458 -24.69 7.08 13.65
C TYR A 458 -24.72 7.09 15.18
N LEU A 459 -24.89 8.26 15.79
CA LEU A 459 -25.02 8.40 17.24
C LEU A 459 -26.36 7.82 17.72
N ASN A 460 -26.34 7.22 18.91
CA ASN A 460 -27.57 6.78 19.57
C ASN A 460 -28.42 7.99 19.99
N ALA A 461 -29.73 7.79 20.19
CA ALA A 461 -30.67 8.89 20.40
C ALA A 461 -30.36 9.76 21.63
N SER A 462 -29.91 9.16 22.74
CA SER A 462 -29.59 9.87 23.99
C SER A 462 -28.36 10.76 23.83
N THR A 463 -27.27 10.25 23.27
CA THR A 463 -26.04 11.01 23.03
C THR A 463 -26.26 12.07 21.96
N ARG A 464 -26.96 11.73 20.88
CA ARG A 464 -27.24 12.62 19.75
C ARG A 464 -27.87 13.94 20.18
N HIS A 465 -28.89 13.89 21.02
CA HIS A 465 -29.60 15.09 21.44
C HIS A 465 -28.73 16.03 22.28
N ARG A 466 -28.08 15.47 23.31
CA ARG A 466 -27.19 16.18 24.24
C ARG A 466 -25.98 16.79 23.52
N VAL A 467 -25.27 15.96 22.75
CA VAL A 467 -24.01 16.33 22.11
C VAL A 467 -24.21 17.35 20.99
N LEU A 468 -25.13 17.11 20.05
CA LEU A 468 -25.22 17.95 18.86
C LEU A 468 -25.69 19.37 19.19
N THR A 469 -26.69 19.50 20.06
CA THR A 469 -27.22 20.82 20.45
C THR A 469 -26.15 21.65 21.15
N SER A 470 -25.44 21.03 22.11
CA SER A 470 -24.37 21.68 22.87
C SER A 470 -23.19 22.05 21.98
N ALA A 471 -22.70 21.11 21.16
CA ALA A 471 -21.55 21.31 20.28
C ALA A 471 -21.78 22.38 19.22
N PHE A 472 -22.95 22.43 18.57
CA PHE A 472 -23.24 23.47 17.59
C PHE A 472 -23.48 24.83 18.24
N SER A 473 -24.14 24.89 19.39
CA SER A 473 -24.28 26.13 20.16
C SER A 473 -22.92 26.71 20.50
N ARG A 474 -21.98 25.88 20.96
CA ARG A 474 -20.60 26.28 21.24
C ARG A 474 -19.89 26.78 19.97
N ALA A 475 -19.99 26.04 18.86
CA ALA A 475 -19.37 26.43 17.59
C ALA A 475 -19.88 27.80 17.08
N THR A 476 -21.14 28.14 17.32
CA THR A 476 -21.69 29.46 16.93
C THR A 476 -21.10 30.64 17.70
N LYS A 477 -20.40 30.40 18.80
CA LYS A 477 -19.69 31.43 19.59
C LYS A 477 -18.19 31.45 19.32
N ASP A 478 -17.69 30.64 18.39
CA ASP A 478 -16.26 30.51 18.11
C ASP A 478 -15.68 31.82 17.52
N PRO A 479 -14.49 32.27 17.97
CA PRO A 479 -13.83 33.45 17.39
C PRO A 479 -13.53 33.29 15.89
N PHE A 480 -13.36 32.05 15.41
CA PHE A 480 -13.13 31.73 14.01
C PHE A 480 -14.45 31.64 13.24
N ALA A 481 -14.73 32.64 12.39
CA ALA A 481 -16.01 32.76 11.68
C ALA A 481 -16.44 31.51 10.87
N PRO A 482 -15.55 30.78 10.17
CA PRO A 482 -15.95 29.54 9.51
C PRO A 482 -16.46 28.46 10.47
N SER A 483 -15.98 28.43 11.73
CA SER A 483 -16.49 27.53 12.78
C SER A 483 -17.93 27.92 13.16
N ARG A 484 -18.24 29.22 13.26
CA ARG A 484 -19.61 29.71 13.48
C ARG A 484 -20.54 29.34 12.34
N VAL A 485 -20.09 29.51 11.09
CA VAL A 485 -20.83 29.05 9.89
C VAL A 485 -21.07 27.54 9.96
N ALA A 486 -20.06 26.75 10.35
CA ALA A 486 -20.19 25.31 10.50
C ALA A 486 -21.19 24.92 11.61
N GLY A 487 -21.26 25.67 12.71
CA GLY A 487 -22.27 25.49 13.76
C GLY A 487 -23.70 25.68 13.24
N VAL A 488 -23.94 26.77 12.51
CA VAL A 488 -25.25 27.06 11.89
C VAL A 488 -25.65 25.98 10.87
N LEU A 489 -24.71 25.59 10.00
CA LEU A 489 -24.96 24.54 9.02
C LEU A 489 -25.10 23.16 9.65
N GLY A 490 -24.41 22.92 10.77
CA GLY A 490 -24.56 21.72 11.60
C GLY A 490 -26.00 21.58 12.07
N PHE A 491 -26.54 22.60 12.74
CA PHE A 491 -27.95 22.63 13.16
C PHE A 491 -28.91 22.35 12.01
N ALA A 492 -28.74 23.03 10.88
CA ALA A 492 -29.62 22.87 9.73
C ALA A 492 -29.51 21.45 9.10
N ALA A 493 -28.31 20.88 9.00
CA ALA A 493 -28.11 19.55 8.44
C ALA A 493 -28.68 18.44 9.33
N THR A 494 -28.70 18.65 10.64
CA THR A 494 -29.24 17.69 11.63
C THR A 494 -30.67 18.02 12.06
N HIS A 495 -31.41 18.82 11.29
CA HIS A 495 -32.73 19.33 11.71
C HIS A 495 -33.72 18.23 12.14
N ASN A 496 -33.66 17.04 11.52
CA ASN A 496 -34.51 15.89 11.83
C ASN A 496 -34.16 15.17 13.14
N LEU A 497 -33.03 15.52 13.75
CA LEU A 497 -32.54 14.88 14.97
C LEU A 497 -32.97 15.63 16.23
N TYR A 498 -33.73 16.73 16.08
CA TYR A 498 -34.19 17.58 17.17
C TYR A 498 -35.70 17.54 17.34
N SER A 499 -36.15 17.46 18.60
CA SER A 499 -37.56 17.60 18.97
C SER A 499 -38.08 19.01 18.66
N MET A 500 -39.39 19.16 18.56
CA MET A 500 -40.02 20.49 18.38
C MET A 500 -39.69 21.41 19.54
N ASN A 501 -39.67 20.87 20.76
CA ASN A 501 -39.37 21.63 21.95
C ASN A 501 -37.95 22.22 21.91
N ASP A 502 -36.97 21.45 21.46
CA ASP A 502 -35.59 21.92 21.33
C ASP A 502 -35.40 22.90 20.19
N CYS A 503 -36.11 22.70 19.07
CA CYS A 503 -36.12 23.64 17.96
C CYS A 503 -36.56 25.03 18.44
N ALA A 504 -37.64 25.10 19.22
CA ALA A 504 -38.21 26.35 19.72
C ALA A 504 -37.39 26.99 20.86
N HIS A 505 -37.00 26.20 21.87
CA HIS A 505 -36.43 26.76 23.11
C HIS A 505 -34.90 26.79 23.15
N LYS A 506 -34.21 25.97 22.35
CA LYS A 506 -32.75 25.86 22.39
C LYS A 506 -32.09 26.36 21.10
N ILE A 507 -32.58 25.92 19.94
CA ILE A 507 -31.90 26.16 18.66
C ILE A 507 -32.24 27.54 18.08
N LEU A 508 -33.53 27.88 17.93
CA LEU A 508 -33.93 29.17 17.37
C LEU A 508 -33.35 30.37 18.14
N PRO A 509 -33.35 30.41 19.49
CA PRO A 509 -32.73 31.51 20.22
C PRO A 509 -31.25 31.71 19.89
N VAL A 510 -30.49 30.62 19.77
CA VAL A 510 -29.07 30.66 19.37
C VAL A 510 -28.92 31.21 17.95
N LEU A 511 -29.73 30.73 16.99
CA LEU A 511 -29.67 31.20 15.61
C LEU A 511 -30.07 32.68 15.47
N CYS A 512 -31.08 33.13 16.22
CA CYS A 512 -31.51 34.53 16.24
C CYS A 512 -30.37 35.47 16.69
N GLY A 513 -29.58 35.08 17.68
CA GLY A 513 -28.41 35.85 18.11
C GLY A 513 -27.38 36.07 17.00
N LEU A 514 -27.26 35.14 16.05
CA LEU A 514 -26.31 35.22 14.93
C LEU A 514 -26.79 36.09 13.77
N THR A 515 -28.02 36.59 13.81
CA THR A 515 -28.53 37.52 12.77
C THR A 515 -27.82 38.86 12.78
N VAL A 516 -27.11 39.18 13.86
CA VAL A 516 -26.28 40.38 14.02
C VAL A 516 -24.79 40.06 14.11
N ASP A 517 -24.37 38.84 13.73
CA ASP A 517 -22.96 38.45 13.72
C ASP A 517 -22.13 39.43 12.88
N PRO A 518 -20.89 39.80 13.27
CA PRO A 518 -20.04 40.70 12.49
C PRO A 518 -19.82 40.24 11.04
N GLU A 519 -19.75 38.93 10.82
CA GLU A 519 -19.46 38.34 9.52
C GLU A 519 -20.73 38.10 8.71
N LYS A 520 -20.80 38.73 7.53
CA LYS A 520 -21.96 38.58 6.62
C LYS A 520 -22.25 37.11 6.30
N SER A 521 -21.21 36.31 6.10
CA SER A 521 -21.35 34.90 5.76
C SER A 521 -22.07 34.09 6.85
N VAL A 522 -21.90 34.44 8.13
CA VAL A 522 -22.61 33.82 9.26
C VAL A 522 -24.07 34.25 9.24
N ARG A 523 -24.33 35.56 9.14
CA ARG A 523 -25.69 36.11 9.08
C ARG A 523 -26.53 35.49 7.96
N ASP A 524 -25.95 35.37 6.76
CA ASP A 524 -26.62 34.81 5.59
C ASP A 524 -27.08 33.36 5.82
N GLN A 525 -26.27 32.55 6.53
CA GLN A 525 -26.65 31.17 6.87
C GLN A 525 -27.62 31.13 8.05
N ALA A 526 -27.47 32.01 9.05
CA ALA A 526 -28.36 32.09 10.19
C ALA A 526 -29.80 32.38 9.74
N PHE A 527 -30.02 33.36 8.85
CA PHE A 527 -31.34 33.64 8.31
C PHE A 527 -31.95 32.45 7.54
N LYS A 528 -31.13 31.69 6.80
CA LYS A 528 -31.62 30.49 6.09
C LYS A 528 -32.00 29.38 7.08
N ALA A 529 -31.18 29.15 8.09
CA ALA A 529 -31.45 28.17 9.14
C ALA A 529 -32.71 28.53 9.93
N ILE A 530 -32.89 29.80 10.33
CA ILE A 530 -34.09 30.27 11.02
C ILE A 530 -35.36 29.99 10.21
N ARG A 531 -35.37 30.35 8.92
CA ARG A 531 -36.52 30.05 8.04
C ARG A 531 -36.81 28.56 7.97
N SER A 532 -35.79 27.73 7.88
CA SER A 532 -35.94 26.27 7.85
C SER A 532 -36.56 25.72 9.15
N PHE A 533 -36.08 26.16 10.32
CA PHE A 533 -36.61 25.71 11.61
C PHE A 533 -38.00 26.25 11.90
N LEU A 534 -38.30 27.50 11.53
CA LEU A 534 -39.65 28.07 11.64
C LEU A 534 -40.64 27.29 10.78
N SER A 535 -40.28 26.99 9.53
CA SER A 535 -41.18 26.26 8.64
C SER A 535 -41.47 24.83 9.14
N LYS A 536 -40.49 24.19 9.78
CA LYS A 536 -40.70 22.91 10.49
C LYS A 536 -41.70 23.07 11.64
N LEU A 537 -41.56 24.09 12.48
CA LEU A 537 -42.49 24.34 13.58
C LEU A 537 -43.91 24.72 13.09
N GLU A 538 -43.99 25.53 12.03
CA GLU A 538 -45.26 25.92 11.38
C GLU A 538 -45.98 24.68 10.85
N SER A 539 -45.29 23.75 10.18
CA SER A 539 -45.93 22.53 9.65
C SER A 539 -46.62 21.68 10.71
N VAL A 540 -46.01 21.53 11.90
CA VAL A 540 -46.60 20.81 13.03
C VAL A 540 -47.69 21.63 13.73
N SER A 541 -47.61 22.96 13.67
CA SER A 541 -48.68 23.83 14.16
C SER A 541 -49.92 23.79 13.28
N GLU A 542 -49.75 23.67 11.96
CA GLU A 542 -50.84 23.55 10.98
C GLU A 542 -51.52 22.18 11.05
N ASP A 543 -50.75 21.13 11.32
CA ASP A 543 -51.23 19.77 11.51
C ASP A 543 -50.60 19.10 12.73
N PRO A 544 -51.24 19.21 13.92
CA PRO A 544 -50.73 18.62 15.15
C PRO A 544 -50.57 17.09 15.11
N THR A 545 -51.18 16.40 14.15
CA THR A 545 -51.03 14.94 14.01
C THR A 545 -49.63 14.54 13.52
N GLN A 546 -48.92 15.46 12.85
CA GLN A 546 -47.55 15.26 12.38
C GLN A 546 -46.51 15.24 13.52
N LEU A 547 -46.86 15.74 14.72
CA LEU A 547 -45.96 15.76 15.86
C LEU A 547 -45.46 14.36 16.22
N ALA A 548 -46.36 13.37 16.21
CA ALA A 548 -46.00 11.98 16.49
C ALA A 548 -45.07 11.38 15.43
N GLU A 549 -45.24 11.75 14.16
CA GLU A 549 -44.38 11.29 13.07
C GLU A 549 -42.99 11.91 13.15
N VAL A 550 -42.91 13.23 13.40
CA VAL A 550 -41.62 13.90 13.51
C VAL A 550 -40.86 13.49 14.77
N GLU A 551 -41.54 13.28 15.89
CA GLU A 551 -40.91 12.75 17.11
C GLU A 551 -40.46 11.30 16.95
N LYS A 552 -41.21 10.49 16.19
CA LYS A 552 -40.78 9.14 15.84
C LYS A 552 -39.47 9.15 15.05
N ASP A 553 -39.29 10.07 14.11
CA ASP A 553 -38.04 10.23 13.35
C ASP A 553 -36.87 10.70 14.24
N VAL A 554 -37.16 11.53 15.26
CA VAL A 554 -36.17 11.96 16.27
C VAL A 554 -35.72 10.79 17.16
N HIS A 555 -36.57 9.78 17.37
CA HIS A 555 -36.26 8.59 18.17
C HIS A 555 -35.83 7.36 17.36
N ALA A 556 -36.00 7.38 16.03
CA ALA A 556 -35.64 6.27 15.16
C ALA A 556 -34.13 5.98 15.19
N ALA A 557 -33.82 4.69 15.26
CA ALA A 557 -32.46 4.17 15.35
C ALA A 557 -31.68 4.35 14.04
N SER A 558 -30.40 4.62 14.25
CA SER A 558 -29.26 4.76 13.36
C SER A 558 -29.26 3.83 12.13
N SER A 559 -29.64 4.35 10.97
CA SER A 559 -29.17 3.83 9.67
C SER A 559 -29.24 4.90 8.58
N PRO A 560 -28.14 5.13 7.84
CA PRO A 560 -28.14 6.06 6.70
C PRO A 560 -28.93 5.43 5.55
N GLY A 561 -30.14 5.94 5.29
CA GLY A 561 -30.97 5.47 4.17
C GLY A 561 -32.47 5.75 4.26
N MET A 562 -32.99 6.08 5.45
CA MET A 562 -34.45 6.25 5.64
C MET A 562 -34.96 7.70 5.64
N GLY A 563 -34.14 8.68 5.24
CA GLY A 563 -34.47 10.11 5.35
C GLY A 563 -35.22 10.71 4.15
N GLY A 564 -36.39 10.18 3.78
CA GLY A 564 -37.21 10.71 2.69
C GLY A 564 -37.73 12.14 2.94
N ALA A 565 -38.01 12.49 4.20
CA ALA A 565 -38.51 13.82 4.58
C ALA A 565 -37.39 14.87 4.78
N ALA A 566 -36.15 14.44 5.03
CA ALA A 566 -35.01 15.33 5.27
C ALA A 566 -34.66 16.21 4.07
N ALA A 567 -34.96 15.72 2.87
CA ALA A 567 -34.62 16.36 1.61
C ALA A 567 -35.42 17.66 1.34
N SER A 568 -36.62 17.80 1.91
CA SER A 568 -37.52 18.92 1.61
C SER A 568 -37.13 20.22 2.32
N TRP A 569 -36.85 20.16 3.63
CA TRP A 569 -36.67 21.38 4.44
C TRP A 569 -35.22 21.88 4.52
N ALA A 570 -34.24 20.97 4.45
CA ALA A 570 -32.82 21.28 4.72
C ALA A 570 -31.84 20.86 3.60
N GLY A 571 -32.33 20.53 2.40
CA GLY A 571 -31.47 20.07 1.29
C GLY A 571 -30.33 21.04 0.90
N TRP A 572 -30.55 22.35 1.07
CA TRP A 572 -29.54 23.39 0.87
C TRP A 572 -28.41 23.33 1.91
N ALA A 573 -28.73 22.97 3.16
CA ALA A 573 -27.76 22.91 4.26
C ALA A 573 -26.88 21.65 4.13
N VAL A 574 -27.46 20.52 3.73
CA VAL A 574 -26.71 19.31 3.38
C VAL A 574 -25.70 19.59 2.26
N THR A 575 -26.10 20.41 1.28
CA THR A 575 -25.20 20.89 0.22
C THR A 575 -24.09 21.81 0.77
N GLY A 576 -24.42 22.70 1.71
CA GLY A 576 -23.45 23.58 2.39
C GLY A 576 -22.42 22.82 3.22
N VAL A 577 -22.86 21.88 4.07
CA VAL A 577 -21.98 20.99 4.84
C VAL A 577 -21.15 20.10 3.91
N SER A 578 -21.73 19.63 2.81
CA SER A 578 -21.00 18.88 1.78
C SER A 578 -19.97 19.75 1.06
N SER A 579 -20.24 21.03 0.81
CA SER A 579 -19.27 21.98 0.25
C SER A 579 -18.08 22.20 1.20
N LEU A 580 -18.36 22.43 2.50
CA LEU A 580 -17.32 22.51 3.52
C LEU A 580 -16.53 21.19 3.64
N THR A 581 -17.19 20.06 3.45
CA THR A 581 -16.52 18.75 3.45
C THR A 581 -15.73 18.48 2.18
N SER A 582 -16.15 19.00 1.03
CA SER A 582 -15.34 18.89 -0.19
C SER A 582 -14.03 19.67 -0.04
N LYS A 583 -14.05 20.83 0.64
CA LYS A 583 -12.84 21.54 1.07
C LYS A 583 -12.05 20.77 2.12
N LEU A 584 -12.73 20.06 3.03
CA LEU A 584 -12.12 19.20 4.03
C LEU A 584 -11.34 18.02 3.39
N ILE A 585 -11.93 17.32 2.41
CA ILE A 585 -11.36 16.12 1.77
C ILE A 585 -10.30 16.48 0.73
N ARG A 586 -10.44 17.60 -0.01
CA ARG A 586 -9.58 17.92 -1.17
C ARG A 586 -8.22 18.57 -0.82
N ALA A 587 -7.88 18.75 0.45
CA ALA A 587 -6.59 19.31 0.86
C ALA A 587 -5.44 18.28 0.76
N HIS A 588 -5.11 17.84 -0.45
CA HIS A 588 -3.81 17.21 -0.76
C HIS A 588 -2.88 18.25 -1.39
N PRO A 589 -1.63 18.41 -0.92
CA PRO A 589 -0.68 19.29 -1.59
C PRO A 589 -0.19 18.60 -2.87
N THR A 590 -0.83 18.90 -3.98
CA THR A 590 -0.19 18.78 -5.30
C THR A 590 -0.04 20.20 -5.84
N ALA A 591 1.20 20.68 -5.85
CA ALA A 591 1.54 21.96 -6.41
C ALA A 591 1.28 21.92 -7.93
N ALA A 592 0.25 22.64 -8.37
CA ALA A 592 0.10 23.09 -9.73
C ALA A 592 -0.31 24.58 -9.66
N PRO A 593 0.36 25.50 -10.39
CA PRO A 593 -0.03 26.91 -10.38
C PRO A 593 -1.40 27.04 -11.06
N ALA A 594 -2.37 27.61 -10.35
CA ALA A 594 -3.64 27.99 -10.94
C ALA A 594 -3.44 29.23 -11.82
N GLU A 595 -3.69 29.12 -13.12
CA GLU A 595 -3.83 30.26 -14.01
C GLU A 595 -5.10 31.06 -13.66
N PRO A 596 -5.08 32.41 -13.73
CA PRO A 596 -6.21 33.24 -13.37
C PRO A 596 -7.26 33.21 -14.49
N ASN A 597 -8.39 32.55 -14.23
CA ASN A 597 -9.53 32.54 -15.15
C ASN A 597 -10.37 33.81 -14.93
N ILE A 598 -10.33 34.73 -15.89
CA ILE A 598 -11.10 35.98 -15.90
C ILE A 598 -12.55 35.66 -16.34
N PRO A 599 -13.61 36.15 -15.65
CA PRO A 599 -14.98 35.92 -16.09
C PRO A 599 -15.30 36.76 -17.35
N GLN A 600 -15.64 36.10 -18.46
CA GLN A 600 -16.21 36.76 -19.63
C GLN A 600 -17.64 37.24 -19.35
N ARG A 601 -17.91 38.52 -19.60
CA ARG A 601 -19.24 39.13 -19.66
C ARG A 601 -19.62 39.32 -21.14
N PRO A 602 -20.90 39.16 -21.54
CA PRO A 602 -21.30 39.28 -22.94
C PRO A 602 -21.22 40.73 -23.43
N THR A 603 -20.70 40.92 -24.64
CA THR A 603 -20.65 42.18 -25.39
C THR A 603 -22.02 42.59 -25.95
N PRO A 604 -22.40 43.88 -25.89
CA PRO A 604 -23.32 44.49 -26.85
C PRO A 604 -22.55 45.15 -28.01
N GLU A 605 -23.13 45.08 -29.21
CA GLU A 605 -22.69 45.76 -30.43
C GLU A 605 -22.92 47.29 -30.36
N GLY A 606 -22.00 48.09 -30.94
CA GLY A 606 -22.22 49.51 -31.28
C GLY A 606 -21.03 50.45 -31.05
N LEU A 607 -20.36 50.83 -32.16
CA LEU A 607 -19.21 51.74 -32.40
C LEU A 607 -19.29 53.17 -31.79
N PRO A 608 -18.27 54.06 -31.93
CA PRO A 608 -16.81 53.94 -31.76
C PRO A 608 -16.20 55.04 -30.84
N ALA A 609 -14.90 54.91 -30.56
CA ALA A 609 -14.06 55.65 -29.61
C ALA A 609 -13.66 57.09 -29.99
N LEU A 610 -13.30 57.89 -28.97
CA LEU A 610 -12.21 58.88 -29.01
C LEU A 610 -11.53 58.99 -27.62
N ALA A 611 -10.20 59.06 -27.62
CA ALA A 611 -9.28 59.14 -26.47
C ALA A 611 -8.67 60.59 -26.38
N PRO A 612 -7.53 60.85 -25.70
CA PRO A 612 -7.17 60.75 -24.26
C PRO A 612 -6.43 62.02 -23.72
N THR A 613 -6.12 62.09 -22.41
CA THR A 613 -4.91 62.76 -21.82
C THR A 613 -4.84 62.47 -20.30
N LEU A 614 -3.85 61.73 -19.75
CA LEU A 614 -2.47 62.07 -19.29
C LEU A 614 -2.35 62.82 -17.92
N VAL A 615 -2.08 62.06 -16.84
CA VAL A 615 -1.08 62.15 -15.71
C VAL A 615 -0.40 63.49 -15.29
N PRO A 616 0.35 63.57 -14.14
CA PRO A 616 0.08 63.22 -12.73
C PRO A 616 0.72 64.22 -11.69
N ALA A 617 0.68 63.87 -10.39
CA ALA A 617 1.73 64.02 -9.35
C ALA A 617 1.46 64.85 -8.06
N THR A 618 1.95 64.26 -6.97
CA THR A 618 1.97 64.54 -5.50
C THR A 618 2.80 65.78 -5.09
N SER A 619 2.76 66.38 -3.88
CA SER A 619 3.01 65.88 -2.50
C SER A 619 2.99 67.04 -1.45
N THR A 620 3.19 66.71 -0.14
CA THR A 620 3.56 67.54 1.07
C THR A 620 2.39 68.14 1.90
N THR A 621 2.32 68.23 3.25
CA THR A 621 3.24 68.23 4.43
C THR A 621 2.37 68.18 5.74
N SER A 622 2.63 67.36 6.79
CA SER A 622 3.38 67.56 8.06
C SER A 622 2.66 68.15 9.32
N GLY A 623 2.75 67.42 10.47
CA GLY A 623 2.89 67.85 11.89
C GLY A 623 1.65 68.36 12.68
N HIS A 624 1.59 68.45 14.02
CA HIS A 624 2.27 67.80 15.16
C HIS A 624 1.50 68.11 16.49
N TRP A 625 1.18 67.07 17.32
CA TRP A 625 0.88 66.87 18.77
C TRP A 625 0.15 67.91 19.67
N GLU A 626 -0.66 67.42 20.65
CA GLU A 626 -0.54 67.69 22.12
C GLU A 626 -1.54 66.85 22.99
N THR A 627 -0.96 66.13 23.98
CA THR A 627 -1.22 65.97 25.45
C THR A 627 -2.62 65.69 26.09
N GLN A 628 -2.73 64.48 26.68
CA GLN A 628 -3.10 64.06 28.07
C GLN A 628 -4.17 64.83 28.90
N GLU A 629 -5.17 64.09 29.43
CA GLU A 629 -5.53 64.08 30.88
C GLU A 629 -6.52 62.96 31.26
N GLU A 630 -6.57 62.70 32.56
CA GLU A 630 -7.00 61.53 33.33
C GLU A 630 -8.44 61.71 33.89
N SER A 631 -9.25 60.65 34.01
CA SER A 631 -10.33 60.60 35.03
C SER A 631 -10.83 59.19 35.32
N THR A 632 -11.06 58.97 36.60
CA THR A 632 -11.39 57.78 37.39
C THR A 632 -12.84 57.26 37.31
N ASP A 633 -12.96 55.97 37.66
CA ASP A 633 -14.07 55.24 38.29
C ASP A 633 -15.51 55.26 37.72
N THR A 634 -16.01 54.07 37.40
CA THR A 634 -17.18 53.48 38.07
C THR A 634 -17.27 51.98 37.76
N ALA A 635 -17.19 51.17 38.81
CA ALA A 635 -17.56 49.76 38.79
C ALA A 635 -19.06 49.64 39.02
N GLU A 636 -19.77 48.87 38.20
CA GLU A 636 -21.02 48.20 38.59
C GLU A 636 -21.34 47.02 37.65
N ASP A 637 -21.26 45.83 38.25
CA ASP A 637 -22.10 44.65 38.11
C ASP A 637 -22.33 44.00 36.72
N SER A 638 -21.68 42.84 36.51
CA SER A 638 -22.17 41.81 35.58
C SER A 638 -21.79 40.40 36.06
N SER A 639 -22.42 39.96 37.16
CA SER A 639 -22.22 38.62 37.74
C SER A 639 -23.33 37.60 37.36
N ALA A 640 -23.84 37.64 36.13
CA ALA A 640 -24.96 36.78 35.72
C ALA A 640 -24.82 36.06 34.35
N ALA A 641 -23.61 35.93 33.79
CA ALA A 641 -23.41 35.30 32.47
C ALA A 641 -22.68 33.93 32.48
N ASP A 642 -22.16 33.47 33.62
CA ASP A 642 -21.26 32.29 33.68
C ASP A 642 -21.93 30.94 33.98
N ARG A 643 -23.26 30.82 33.89
CA ARG A 643 -23.97 29.60 34.34
C ARG A 643 -24.28 28.55 33.27
N TRP A 644 -23.77 28.67 32.04
CA TRP A 644 -24.27 27.86 30.90
C TRP A 644 -23.29 26.84 30.32
N ASP A 645 -22.06 26.70 30.82
CA ASP A 645 -21.02 25.93 30.08
C ASP A 645 -20.46 24.67 30.80
N ASP A 646 -20.61 24.51 32.12
CA ASP A 646 -19.88 23.46 32.87
C ASP A 646 -20.69 22.19 33.22
N GLU A 647 -22.03 22.21 33.18
CA GLU A 647 -22.82 21.07 33.72
C GLU A 647 -23.09 19.95 32.70
N ASP A 648 -23.20 20.24 31.40
CA ASP A 648 -23.71 19.26 30.42
C ASP A 648 -22.65 18.26 29.91
N TRP A 649 -21.37 18.62 29.99
CA TRP A 649 -20.25 17.77 29.59
C TRP A 649 -19.51 17.11 30.75
N GLY A 650 -19.53 17.72 31.95
CA GLY A 650 -18.92 17.15 33.15
C GLY A 650 -19.52 15.79 33.55
N SER A 651 -20.81 15.59 33.25
CA SER A 651 -21.51 14.30 33.41
C SER A 651 -20.92 13.19 32.54
N LEU A 652 -20.46 13.50 31.31
CA LEU A 652 -19.92 12.52 30.36
C LEU A 652 -18.46 12.14 30.68
N GLU A 653 -17.71 13.07 31.28
CA GLU A 653 -16.39 12.81 31.86
C GLU A 653 -16.52 11.97 33.16
N GLN A 654 -17.49 12.27 34.03
CA GLN A 654 -17.76 11.52 35.26
C GLN A 654 -18.34 10.12 35.02
N GLU A 655 -19.26 9.94 34.06
CA GLU A 655 -19.78 8.62 33.68
C GLU A 655 -18.66 7.73 33.12
N ALA A 656 -17.74 8.29 32.33
CA ALA A 656 -16.60 7.56 31.80
C ALA A 656 -15.56 7.20 32.88
N GLU A 657 -15.31 8.08 33.84
CA GLU A 657 -14.47 7.77 35.00
C GLU A 657 -15.11 6.68 35.88
N SER A 658 -16.45 6.66 36.00
CA SER A 658 -17.17 5.62 36.75
C SER A 658 -17.15 4.24 36.08
N VAL A 659 -17.19 4.18 34.74
CA VAL A 659 -17.11 2.92 33.98
C VAL A 659 -15.68 2.38 33.97
N LEU A 660 -14.66 3.25 33.94
CA LEU A 660 -13.26 2.84 34.10
C LEU A 660 -12.96 2.37 35.53
N ALA A 661 -13.55 3.01 36.55
CA ALA A 661 -13.44 2.56 37.94
C ALA A 661 -14.11 1.20 38.17
N GLN A 662 -15.24 0.90 37.50
CA GLN A 662 -15.91 -0.41 37.59
C GLN A 662 -15.18 -1.52 36.83
N GLN A 663 -14.32 -1.20 35.85
CA GLN A 663 -13.52 -2.20 35.13
C GLN A 663 -12.24 -2.59 35.89
N GLU A 664 -11.74 -1.72 36.80
CA GLU A 664 -10.63 -2.05 37.70
C GLU A 664 -11.07 -2.80 38.97
N ASP A 665 -12.35 -2.71 39.36
CA ASP A 665 -12.85 -3.26 40.64
C ASP A 665 -13.22 -4.77 40.60
N TRP A 666 -13.08 -5.45 39.45
CA TRP A 666 -13.17 -6.94 39.38
C TRP A 666 -11.80 -7.63 39.45
N SER A 667 -10.71 -6.88 39.65
CA SER A 667 -9.36 -7.45 39.67
C SER A 667 -8.55 -7.03 40.88
N THR A 668 -9.03 -7.24 42.12
CA THR A 668 -8.17 -7.58 43.27
C THR A 668 -8.97 -7.87 44.55
N GLY A 669 -9.25 -9.15 44.80
CA GLY A 669 -9.46 -9.67 46.15
C GLY A 669 -8.15 -10.26 46.68
N GLY A 670 -7.50 -9.64 47.68
CA GLY A 670 -6.37 -10.25 48.39
C GLY A 670 -5.41 -9.29 49.10
N GLN A 671 -5.67 -9.06 50.39
CA GLN A 671 -4.88 -8.42 51.46
C GLN A 671 -3.32 -8.40 51.33
N ALA A 672 -2.68 -7.27 51.70
CA ALA A 672 -2.11 -7.03 53.05
C ALA A 672 -1.04 -5.90 53.12
N SER A 673 -1.42 -4.80 53.77
CA SER A 673 -0.77 -4.06 54.88
C SER A 673 0.68 -3.53 54.86
N ARG A 674 0.78 -2.34 55.50
CA ARG A 674 1.93 -1.53 55.99
C ARG A 674 2.61 -0.64 54.95
N GLY A 675 2.69 0.68 55.07
CA GLY A 675 2.50 1.60 56.21
C GLY A 675 3.66 2.61 56.20
N GLY A 676 3.36 3.92 56.22
CA GLY A 676 4.40 4.96 56.38
C GLY A 676 4.02 6.32 55.80
N GLN A 677 3.46 7.19 56.64
CA GLN A 677 3.32 8.64 56.45
C GLN A 677 4.68 9.33 56.22
N LEU A 678 4.67 10.44 55.45
CA LEU A 678 4.98 11.80 55.93
C LEU A 678 5.05 12.79 54.74
N ARG A 679 4.25 13.85 54.85
CA ARG A 679 4.39 15.20 54.23
C ARG A 679 4.71 16.16 55.41
N PRO A 680 5.05 17.47 55.29
CA PRO A 680 4.80 18.39 54.17
C PRO A 680 5.85 19.57 53.97
N ASP A 681 5.52 20.50 53.05
CA ASP A 681 5.83 21.95 53.04
C ASP A 681 7.26 22.47 52.69
N SER A 682 7.52 23.65 52.09
CA SER A 682 6.74 24.70 51.39
C SER A 682 7.67 25.87 50.95
N TRP A 683 7.19 26.77 50.06
CA TRP A 683 7.63 28.16 49.70
C TRP A 683 9.00 28.33 48.99
N GLY A 684 9.25 29.22 48.01
CA GLY A 684 8.53 30.31 47.33
C GLY A 684 9.55 31.08 46.43
N ASP A 685 9.06 31.85 45.42
CA ASP A 685 9.58 33.10 44.77
C ASP A 685 11.11 33.37 44.67
N ASP A 686 11.69 34.04 43.67
CA ASP A 686 11.25 34.75 42.47
C ASP A 686 12.52 35.15 41.67
N ASN A 687 12.35 35.32 40.35
CA ASN A 687 13.02 36.33 39.49
C ASN A 687 14.47 36.15 38.95
N TRP A 688 14.61 36.65 37.70
CA TRP A 688 15.80 37.00 36.91
C TRP A 688 16.56 35.93 36.10
N GLU A 689 16.27 35.92 34.81
CA GLU A 689 17.18 36.26 33.69
C GLU A 689 17.17 35.28 32.52
N GLY A 690 16.70 35.81 31.38
CA GLY A 690 16.79 35.17 30.08
C GLY A 690 18.22 35.22 29.56
N LEU A 691 18.99 34.15 29.76
CA LEU A 691 20.14 33.81 28.93
C LEU A 691 20.66 32.38 29.20
N GLU A 692 19.80 31.34 29.19
CA GLU A 692 20.23 29.96 29.54
C GLU A 692 19.70 28.82 28.64
N THR A 693 19.23 29.09 27.43
CA THR A 693 18.69 28.03 26.55
C THR A 693 19.75 27.17 25.84
N GLU A 694 20.98 27.65 25.64
CA GLU A 694 22.04 26.86 24.99
C GLU A 694 22.87 25.99 25.98
N SER A 695 23.01 26.43 27.24
CA SER A 695 23.77 25.69 28.28
C SER A 695 23.05 24.43 28.79
N ARG A 696 21.71 24.44 28.79
CA ARG A 696 20.89 23.28 29.25
C ARG A 696 20.91 22.11 28.27
N GLN A 697 21.00 22.37 26.97
CA GLN A 697 21.09 21.31 25.96
C GLN A 697 22.44 20.57 26.05
N GLY A 698 23.54 21.29 26.24
CA GLY A 698 24.87 20.69 26.44
C GLY A 698 24.97 19.83 27.71
N LYS A 699 24.38 20.28 28.82
CA LYS A 699 24.35 19.50 30.08
C LYS A 699 23.48 18.24 29.96
N ALA A 700 22.34 18.31 29.26
CA ALA A 700 21.47 17.16 29.03
C ALA A 700 22.13 16.10 28.11
N GLU A 701 22.84 16.54 27.08
CA GLU A 701 23.57 15.66 26.17
C GLU A 701 24.78 15.00 26.86
N LEU A 702 25.51 15.75 27.69
CA LEU A 702 26.61 15.22 28.50
C LEU A 702 26.11 14.17 29.52
N ALA A 703 24.96 14.41 30.15
CA ALA A 703 24.33 13.46 31.08
C ALA A 703 23.87 12.17 30.37
N ARG A 704 23.31 12.29 29.16
CA ARG A 704 22.93 11.15 28.32
C ARG A 704 24.15 10.33 27.91
N LYS A 705 25.24 10.97 27.51
CA LYS A 705 26.51 10.31 27.15
C LYS A 705 27.12 9.57 28.35
N LYS A 706 27.13 10.18 29.54
CA LYS A 706 27.58 9.54 30.80
C LYS A 706 26.71 8.33 31.20
N ARG A 707 25.40 8.35 30.92
CA ARG A 707 24.49 7.23 31.22
C ARG A 707 24.71 6.05 30.27
N GLU A 708 25.00 6.35 29.01
CA GLU A 708 25.27 5.35 27.98
C GLU A 708 26.64 4.67 28.16
N GLU A 709 27.64 5.44 28.60
CA GLU A 709 28.96 4.92 28.96
C GLU A 709 28.90 3.97 30.17
N ARG A 710 28.17 4.33 31.23
CA ARG A 710 27.94 3.43 32.38
C ARG A 710 27.18 2.15 32.00
N ARG A 711 26.26 2.22 31.03
CA ARG A 711 25.53 1.04 30.53
C ARG A 711 26.48 0.08 29.82
N ARG A 712 27.36 0.61 28.95
CA ARG A 712 28.41 -0.19 28.28
C ARG A 712 29.40 -0.80 29.27
N GLU A 713 29.80 -0.07 30.31
CA GLU A 713 30.72 -0.58 31.32
C GLU A 713 30.10 -1.74 32.14
N MET A 714 28.81 -1.63 32.49
CA MET A 714 28.08 -2.72 33.15
C MET A 714 27.91 -3.95 32.25
N GLU A 715 27.63 -3.76 30.96
CA GLU A 715 27.54 -4.86 30.00
C GLU A 715 28.89 -5.57 29.81
N ALA A 716 29.99 -4.80 29.72
CA ALA A 716 31.34 -5.35 29.66
C ALA A 716 31.68 -6.18 30.92
N LYS A 717 31.40 -5.66 32.12
CA LYS A 717 31.57 -6.40 33.39
C LYS A 717 30.71 -7.66 33.46
N ARG A 718 29.51 -7.65 32.86
CA ARG A 718 28.62 -8.82 32.81
C ARG A 718 29.10 -9.87 31.79
N ALA A 719 29.68 -9.44 30.67
CA ALA A 719 30.31 -10.32 29.69
C ALA A 719 31.57 -10.98 30.26
N GLU A 720 32.39 -10.22 30.99
CA GLU A 720 33.60 -10.73 31.65
C GLU A 720 33.27 -11.75 32.74
N LYS A 721 32.22 -11.51 33.55
CA LYS A 721 31.69 -12.52 34.51
C LYS A 721 31.13 -13.77 33.84
N LYS A 722 30.61 -13.67 32.62
CA LYS A 722 30.17 -14.84 31.84
C LYS A 722 31.36 -15.62 31.27
N ALA A 723 32.42 -14.94 30.84
CA ALA A 723 33.64 -15.57 30.36
C ALA A 723 34.44 -16.27 31.49
N ALA A 724 34.38 -15.74 32.72
CA ALA A 724 35.03 -16.34 33.88
C ALA A 724 34.38 -17.64 34.40
N LYS A 725 33.14 -17.94 33.98
CA LYS A 725 32.50 -19.24 34.26
C LYS A 725 32.75 -20.20 33.09
N GLY A 726 33.88 -20.90 33.14
CA GLY A 726 34.21 -21.97 32.19
C GLY A 726 33.18 -23.12 32.19
N PRO A 727 33.19 -23.97 31.15
CA PRO A 727 32.13 -24.94 30.88
C PRO A 727 32.09 -26.08 31.90
N MET A 728 30.91 -26.37 32.45
CA MET A 728 30.67 -27.54 33.32
C MET A 728 30.85 -28.83 32.52
N LYS A 729 31.76 -29.71 32.97
CA LYS A 729 31.90 -31.09 32.48
C LYS A 729 30.70 -31.93 32.98
N LEU A 730 29.86 -32.39 32.04
CA LEU A 730 28.87 -33.44 32.29
C LEU A 730 29.57 -34.80 32.35
N GLY A 731 29.57 -35.42 33.52
CA GLY A 731 30.03 -36.79 33.73
C GLY A 731 29.01 -37.81 33.23
N THR A 732 29.46 -38.71 32.37
CA THR A 732 28.78 -39.95 31.97
C THR A 732 28.54 -40.86 33.17
N ARG A 733 27.27 -41.23 33.40
CA ARG A 733 26.86 -42.27 34.35
C ARG A 733 26.50 -43.52 33.55
N LYS A 734 27.21 -44.62 33.82
CA LYS A 734 26.90 -45.98 33.35
C LYS A 734 25.54 -46.42 33.91
N LEU A 735 24.79 -47.15 33.10
CA LEU A 735 23.70 -48.03 33.52
C LEU A 735 24.17 -49.47 33.26
N ASP A 736 23.81 -50.34 34.21
CA ASP A 736 24.18 -51.74 34.36
C ASP A 736 23.79 -52.65 33.18
#